data_AF-A0A2W0FLR5-F1
#
_entry.id   AF-A0A2W0FLR5-F1
#
_cell.length_a   1.000
_cell.length_b   1.000
_cell.length_c   1.000
_cell.angle_alpha   90.00
_cell.angle_beta   90.00
_cell.angle_gamma   90.00
#
_symmetry.space_group_name_H-M   'P 1'
#
loop_
_entity.id
_entity.type
_entity.pdbx_description
1 polymer ?
#
loop_
_entity_poly.entity_id
_entity_poly.type
_entity_poly.pdbx_seq_one_letter_code
_entity_poly.pdbx_strand_id
1 'polypeptide(L)'
;MKLFSDTARRLGLHGLGLALLVLTGAPAVQAFDLDLAGIKWSGMARSFVLDYPETATLQIKPFPVPGLAQVPARIVLSQYRGLFYLNAYQDLKYQQRVYKSPPIALFSPEELRACAPTDTPLRVSDHWPPSNELDTGLTLTPLDFDCSTPSDWQLSQRYLLIDQRDPQHPLLAISHRQDLSQMTFTPLQPISEDTGQQWLQALQTFPRWFRPFTQGKGPITLNAYASAASPESIWKEFRALHEQLRSAKDKRPGIRQVEDFFAVHDVRSIATERREYPGLLNDIAYWSSEAGQLQTARPWLKEVLRRDPGRMPTYLNLADLDWAIYQQRTLDNIHQGRAIEGYRVYCGLRLQRQMSIPPRVLQRLGLNAANPRDCQAFWPLVDAVDAGDLAEVQRLLASGVSGEVMADDGRSALLHALDAPRLDIARLLLEHGAHTSGLYNWTTLATLAMRRDLGDSPDLSQGGRLKFLIESGVAVDEPDSQGVTPLMQMAENKRSLQGFSWLLKYPQNLDLRTARDGETALYQAFSGSNYEAVQQLIAAGANLNLSYGRGTCYNQPVGESLLTLVADKTAADAKAPYVSQQDTLALFTLLLEKGADPTVGQHCEKKGYTLLLEAIARNKREDMLQVLQRYVPTAPAG
;
A
#
# COMPACT_ATOMS: atom_id res chain seq x y z
N MET A 1 -51.83 -39.04 19.96
CA MET A 1 -53.26 -38.69 19.77
C MET A 1 -53.28 -37.58 18.71
N LYS A 2 -53.64 -37.88 17.44
CA LYS A 2 -54.96 -37.60 16.84
C LYS A 2 -55.43 -36.18 17.20
N LEU A 3 -55.71 -35.22 16.30
CA LEU A 3 -56.13 -35.22 14.91
C LEU A 3 -55.91 -33.79 14.36
N PHE A 4 -55.43 -33.67 13.13
CA PHE A 4 -55.72 -32.52 12.27
C PHE A 4 -57.16 -32.67 11.75
N SER A 5 -57.96 -31.61 11.81
CA SER A 5 -59.12 -31.38 10.94
C SER A 5 -59.22 -29.87 10.68
N ASP A 6 -58.86 -29.36 9.50
CA ASP A 6 -59.59 -29.38 8.23
C ASP A 6 -60.49 -28.13 8.04
N THR A 7 -60.49 -27.65 6.80
CA THR A 7 -61.44 -26.74 6.13
C THR A 7 -61.38 -25.21 6.33
N ALA A 8 -60.93 -24.57 5.25
CA ALA A 8 -61.22 -23.21 4.84
C ALA A 8 -62.67 -23.03 4.33
N ARG A 9 -63.23 -21.81 4.51
CA ARG A 9 -64.36 -21.12 3.81
C ARG A 9 -65.06 -20.23 4.87
N ARG A 10 -65.45 -18.97 4.68
CA ARG A 10 -65.90 -18.19 3.51
C ARG A 10 -66.06 -16.71 3.95
N LEU A 11 -65.73 -15.80 3.04
CA LEU A 11 -66.41 -14.53 2.69
C LEU A 11 -67.13 -13.70 3.77
N GLY A 12 -66.81 -12.39 3.82
CA GLY A 12 -67.74 -11.37 4.33
C GLY A 12 -67.11 -10.01 4.60
N LEU A 13 -66.93 -9.19 3.55
CA LEU A 13 -66.75 -7.75 3.67
C LEU A 13 -68.03 -7.11 4.26
N HIS A 14 -67.88 -6.17 5.20
CA HIS A 14 -68.53 -4.84 5.26
C HIS A 14 -68.47 -4.24 6.68
N GLY A 15 -68.06 -2.97 6.79
CA GLY A 15 -68.34 -2.16 7.98
C GLY A 15 -67.31 -1.08 8.31
N LEU A 16 -67.42 0.07 7.65
CA LEU A 16 -66.78 1.34 8.06
C LEU A 16 -67.30 1.78 9.44
N GLY A 17 -66.37 2.16 10.33
CA GLY A 17 -66.67 2.87 11.58
C GLY A 17 -65.48 3.74 11.98
N LEU A 18 -65.67 5.06 11.92
CA LEU A 18 -64.68 6.09 12.21
C LEU A 18 -64.17 6.05 13.67
N ALA A 19 -62.86 6.20 13.80
CA ALA A 19 -62.08 7.01 14.76
C ALA A 19 -62.52 7.12 16.23
N LEU A 20 -61.65 6.65 17.13
CA LEU A 20 -61.23 7.45 18.30
C LEU A 20 -59.81 7.06 18.73
N LEU A 21 -58.91 8.05 18.68
CA LEU A 21 -57.55 8.00 19.23
C LEU A 21 -57.62 7.86 20.75
N VAL A 22 -56.98 6.83 21.30
CA VAL A 22 -56.26 6.93 22.57
C VAL A 22 -54.88 6.31 22.38
N LEU A 23 -53.88 7.19 22.32
CA LEU A 23 -52.46 6.92 22.43
C LEU A 23 -52.18 6.17 23.73
N THR A 24 -51.79 4.89 23.66
CA THR A 24 -50.75 4.28 24.50
C THR A 24 -50.49 2.87 23.99
N GLY A 25 -49.41 2.71 23.23
CA GLY A 25 -48.93 1.41 22.77
C GLY A 25 -47.66 1.66 21.99
N ALA A 26 -46.53 1.40 22.63
CA ALA A 26 -45.19 1.57 22.09
C ALA A 26 -45.11 1.15 20.62
N PRO A 27 -44.37 1.86 19.74
CA PRO A 27 -43.92 1.20 18.54
C PRO A 27 -43.04 0.07 19.03
N ALA A 28 -43.49 -1.16 18.78
CA ALA A 28 -42.62 -2.31 18.76
C ALA A 28 -41.40 -1.89 17.94
N VAL A 29 -40.28 -1.69 18.64
CA VAL A 29 -38.95 -1.81 18.05
C VAL A 29 -39.03 -3.14 17.34
N GLN A 30 -39.19 -3.12 16.02
CA GLN A 30 -38.75 -4.22 15.21
C GLN A 30 -37.31 -4.38 15.61
N ALA A 31 -37.07 -5.39 16.44
CA ALA A 31 -35.75 -5.85 16.77
C ALA A 31 -35.12 -6.15 15.42
N PHE A 32 -34.32 -5.20 14.94
CA PHE A 32 -33.29 -5.50 13.97
C PHE A 32 -32.45 -6.54 14.68
N ASP A 33 -32.63 -7.78 14.25
CA ASP A 33 -31.70 -8.86 14.55
C ASP A 33 -30.41 -8.47 13.83
N LEU A 34 -29.66 -7.58 14.48
CA LEU A 34 -28.25 -7.42 14.23
C LEU A 34 -27.68 -8.76 14.65
N ASP A 35 -27.59 -9.68 13.68
CA ASP A 35 -26.89 -10.94 13.82
C ASP A 35 -25.39 -10.61 13.95
N LEU A 36 -25.03 -10.04 15.10
CA LEU A 36 -23.65 -9.77 15.50
C LEU A 36 -22.94 -11.09 15.86
N ALA A 37 -23.72 -12.14 16.14
CA ALA A 37 -23.24 -13.52 16.19
C ALA A 37 -22.88 -14.04 14.79
N GLY A 38 -23.57 -13.56 13.76
CA GLY A 38 -23.32 -13.72 12.34
C GLY A 38 -22.62 -12.52 11.69
N ILE A 39 -21.87 -11.71 12.47
CA ILE A 39 -20.73 -10.98 11.87
C ILE A 39 -20.01 -12.04 11.06
N LYS A 40 -20.02 -11.93 9.73
CA LYS A 40 -19.22 -12.77 8.85
C LYS A 40 -17.78 -12.39 9.13
N TRP A 41 -17.25 -12.92 10.25
CA TRP A 41 -15.85 -12.85 10.60
C TRP A 41 -15.02 -13.43 9.47
N SER A 42 -15.59 -14.30 8.62
CA SER A 42 -14.98 -14.74 7.37
C SER A 42 -14.58 -13.61 6.43
N GLY A 43 -15.36 -12.52 6.34
CA GLY A 43 -15.00 -11.33 5.54
C GLY A 43 -13.91 -10.51 6.23
N MET A 44 -14.10 -10.17 7.51
CA MET A 44 -13.11 -9.45 8.32
C MET A 44 -11.80 -10.22 8.56
N ALA A 45 -11.83 -11.55 8.51
CA ALA A 45 -10.68 -12.41 8.74
C ALA A 45 -9.56 -12.06 7.76
N ARG A 46 -9.89 -11.75 6.50
CA ARG A 46 -8.93 -11.29 5.47
C ARG A 46 -8.04 -10.15 5.97
N SER A 47 -8.63 -9.16 6.63
CA SER A 47 -7.93 -7.98 7.15
C SER A 47 -7.08 -8.26 8.39
N PHE A 48 -7.47 -9.26 9.18
CA PHE A 48 -6.75 -9.71 10.38
C PHE A 48 -5.80 -10.89 10.13
N VAL A 49 -5.75 -11.44 8.92
CA VAL A 49 -4.79 -12.47 8.53
C VAL A 49 -3.38 -11.91 8.67
N LEU A 50 -2.56 -12.58 9.48
CA LEU A 50 -1.12 -12.32 9.60
C LEU A 50 -0.28 -13.01 8.54
N ASP A 51 -0.88 -13.99 7.85
CA ASP A 51 -0.32 -14.61 6.66
C ASP A 51 -0.44 -13.65 5.47
N TYR A 52 0.16 -12.46 5.58
CA TYR A 52 0.80 -11.92 4.39
C TYR A 52 1.72 -13.02 3.88
N PRO A 53 1.74 -13.32 2.56
CA PRO A 53 2.66 -14.32 2.03
C PRO A 53 4.05 -14.00 2.54
N GLU A 54 4.69 -14.96 3.20
CA GLU A 54 6.05 -14.83 3.73
C GLU A 54 6.91 -14.21 2.61
N THR A 55 7.43 -13.00 2.82
CA THR A 55 7.73 -12.03 1.74
C THR A 55 9.07 -12.27 1.03
N ALA A 56 9.53 -13.52 0.97
CA ALA A 56 10.74 -13.88 0.26
C ALA A 56 10.53 -15.21 -0.46
N THR A 57 10.93 -15.28 -1.73
CA THR A 57 10.92 -16.54 -2.47
C THR A 57 12.26 -16.77 -3.14
N LEU A 58 13.32 -16.94 -2.33
CA LEU A 58 14.52 -17.61 -2.82
C LEU A 58 14.13 -19.03 -3.20
N GLN A 59 14.20 -19.35 -4.49
CA GLN A 59 14.06 -20.72 -4.96
C GLN A 59 15.38 -21.48 -4.75
N ILE A 60 15.35 -22.47 -3.86
CA ILE A 60 16.50 -23.35 -3.62
C ILE A 60 16.38 -24.54 -4.57
N LYS A 61 17.51 -25.06 -5.07
CA LYS A 61 17.55 -26.30 -5.83
C LYS A 61 16.80 -27.39 -5.03
N PRO A 62 15.74 -28.00 -5.55
CA PRO A 62 15.00 -29.00 -4.80
C PRO A 62 15.91 -30.17 -4.39
N PHE A 63 15.77 -30.59 -3.15
CA PHE A 63 16.48 -31.72 -2.54
C PHE A 63 15.47 -32.57 -1.76
N PRO A 64 15.77 -33.85 -1.47
CA PRO A 64 14.93 -34.66 -0.60
C PRO A 64 14.65 -33.93 0.72
N VAL A 65 13.44 -34.01 1.26
CA VAL A 65 13.06 -33.33 2.51
C VAL A 65 12.62 -34.39 3.51
N PRO A 66 12.94 -34.24 4.82
CA PRO A 66 12.61 -35.27 5.80
C PRO A 66 11.11 -35.62 5.77
N GLY A 67 10.79 -36.91 5.67
CA GLY A 67 9.41 -37.40 5.68
C GLY A 67 8.64 -37.29 4.36
N LEU A 68 9.28 -36.87 3.24
CA LEU A 68 8.67 -36.88 1.91
C LEU A 68 9.20 -38.00 1.03
N ALA A 69 8.30 -38.76 0.39
CA ALA A 69 8.65 -39.90 -0.45
C ALA A 69 9.29 -39.51 -1.80
N GLN A 70 9.04 -38.29 -2.27
CA GLN A 70 9.59 -37.76 -3.51
C GLN A 70 10.19 -36.38 -3.28
N VAL A 71 11.21 -36.04 -4.09
CA VAL A 71 11.78 -34.70 -4.11
C VAL A 71 10.69 -33.71 -4.52
N PRO A 72 10.45 -32.65 -3.74
CA PRO A 72 9.44 -31.64 -4.05
C PRO A 72 9.75 -30.92 -5.37
N ALA A 73 8.74 -30.37 -6.03
CA ALA A 73 8.92 -29.61 -7.26
C ALA A 73 9.63 -28.26 -7.01
N ARG A 74 9.41 -27.65 -5.85
CA ARG A 74 10.06 -26.41 -5.42
C ARG A 74 10.39 -26.42 -3.94
N ILE A 75 11.51 -25.81 -3.59
CA ILE A 75 11.83 -25.42 -2.22
C ILE A 75 12.06 -23.92 -2.20
N VAL A 76 11.48 -23.25 -1.22
CA VAL A 76 11.50 -21.80 -1.07
C VAL A 76 11.97 -21.44 0.32
N LEU A 77 12.95 -20.54 0.42
CA LEU A 77 13.23 -19.85 1.68
C LEU A 77 12.36 -18.60 1.75
N SER A 78 11.43 -18.62 2.70
CA SER A 78 10.53 -17.52 2.98
C SER A 78 10.87 -16.87 4.32
N GLN A 79 10.30 -15.70 4.58
CA GLN A 79 10.54 -14.98 5.84
C GLN A 79 9.28 -14.41 6.47
N TYR A 80 9.32 -14.23 7.78
CA TYR A 80 8.35 -13.50 8.56
C TYR A 80 9.07 -12.77 9.70
N ARG A 81 9.14 -11.44 9.62
CA ARG A 81 9.76 -10.54 10.62
C ARG A 81 11.17 -11.00 11.08
N GLY A 82 12.03 -11.39 10.14
CA GLY A 82 13.40 -11.83 10.42
C GLY A 82 13.57 -13.32 10.75
N LEU A 83 12.47 -14.07 10.90
CA LEU A 83 12.49 -15.53 10.96
C LEU A 83 12.34 -16.13 9.57
N PHE A 84 13.08 -17.20 9.28
CA PHE A 84 13.08 -17.85 7.97
C PHE A 84 12.50 -19.25 8.01
N TYR A 85 11.92 -19.68 6.89
CA TYR A 85 11.30 -21.00 6.77
C TYR A 85 11.65 -21.62 5.42
N LEU A 86 12.08 -22.88 5.44
CA LEU A 86 12.14 -23.70 4.25
C LEU A 86 10.76 -24.30 3.99
N ASN A 87 10.12 -23.85 2.92
CA ASN A 87 8.85 -24.36 2.46
C ASN A 87 9.06 -25.24 1.22
N ALA A 88 8.55 -26.47 1.22
CA ALA A 88 8.58 -27.33 0.04
C ALA A 88 7.19 -27.47 -0.56
N TYR A 89 7.11 -27.40 -1.89
CA TYR A 89 5.86 -27.49 -2.64
C TYR A 89 5.90 -28.66 -3.61
N GLN A 90 4.76 -29.34 -3.74
CA GLN A 90 4.62 -30.46 -4.66
C GLN A 90 4.47 -29.98 -6.12
N ASP A 91 4.04 -28.74 -6.33
CA ASP A 91 3.78 -28.16 -7.64
C ASP A 91 4.64 -26.91 -7.92
N LEU A 92 4.74 -26.54 -9.20
CA LEU A 92 5.52 -25.40 -9.64
C LEU A 92 4.83 -24.04 -9.44
N LYS A 93 3.56 -24.02 -9.00
CA LYS A 93 2.74 -22.81 -8.83
C LYS A 93 2.54 -22.42 -7.36
N TYR A 94 3.26 -23.07 -6.44
CA TYR A 94 3.18 -22.84 -4.99
C TYR A 94 1.79 -23.11 -4.39
N GLN A 95 1.00 -24.01 -4.99
CA GLN A 95 -0.38 -24.26 -4.57
C GLN A 95 -0.48 -25.26 -3.41
N GLN A 96 0.40 -26.26 -3.36
CA GLN A 96 0.37 -27.35 -2.41
C GLN A 96 1.70 -27.46 -1.66
N ARG A 97 1.76 -26.81 -0.48
CA ARG A 97 2.90 -26.95 0.43
C ARG A 97 2.86 -28.31 1.12
N VAL A 98 3.93 -29.08 0.97
CA VAL A 98 4.11 -30.42 1.55
C VAL A 98 5.08 -30.46 2.73
N TYR A 99 5.87 -29.41 2.93
CA TYR A 99 6.74 -29.27 4.10
C TYR A 99 6.95 -27.81 4.48
N LYS A 100 7.11 -27.55 5.78
CA LYS A 100 7.56 -26.28 6.35
C LYS A 100 8.52 -26.58 7.50
N SER A 101 9.74 -26.03 7.46
CA SER A 101 10.69 -26.18 8.57
C SER A 101 10.22 -25.44 9.83
N PRO A 102 10.75 -25.78 11.01
CA PRO A 102 10.78 -24.86 12.15
C PRO A 102 11.40 -23.49 11.75
N PRO A 103 11.12 -22.42 12.51
CA PRO A 103 11.72 -21.11 12.27
C PRO A 103 13.25 -21.20 12.36
N ILE A 104 13.92 -20.58 11.40
CA ILE A 104 15.35 -20.48 11.29
C ILE A 104 15.74 -19.04 11.56
N ALA A 105 16.44 -18.79 12.67
CA ALA A 105 17.00 -17.48 12.99
C ALA A 105 18.33 -17.31 12.24
N LEU A 106 18.29 -16.72 11.04
CA LEU A 106 19.50 -16.41 10.25
C LEU A 106 20.28 -15.22 10.82
N PHE A 107 19.64 -14.42 11.67
CA PHE A 107 20.18 -13.23 12.29
C PHE A 107 19.97 -13.31 13.80
N SER A 108 20.96 -12.88 14.57
CA SER A 108 20.70 -12.48 15.95
C SER A 108 19.79 -11.23 15.97
N PRO A 109 19.10 -10.94 17.08
CA PRO A 109 18.30 -9.71 17.17
C PRO A 109 19.09 -8.42 16.95
N GLU A 110 20.37 -8.41 17.32
CA GLU A 110 21.27 -7.28 17.08
C GLU A 110 21.61 -7.14 15.60
N GLU A 111 21.91 -8.25 14.92
CA GLU A 111 22.19 -8.26 13.49
C GLU A 111 20.97 -7.87 12.67
N LEU A 112 19.79 -8.37 13.03
CA LEU A 112 18.54 -8.06 12.34
C LEU A 112 18.26 -6.55 12.37
N ARG A 113 18.44 -5.92 13.53
CA ARG A 113 18.28 -4.46 13.68
C ARG A 113 19.33 -3.67 12.92
N ALA A 114 20.58 -4.14 12.93
CA ALA A 114 21.63 -3.48 12.16
C ALA A 114 21.35 -3.56 10.65
N CYS A 115 20.80 -4.68 10.19
CA CYS A 115 20.54 -4.92 8.78
C CYS A 115 19.26 -4.25 8.26
N ALA A 116 18.17 -4.33 9.03
CA ALA A 116 16.87 -3.75 8.72
C ALA A 116 16.32 -3.00 9.95
N PRO A 117 16.80 -1.77 10.22
CA PRO A 117 16.46 -1.01 11.43
C PRO A 117 15.00 -0.50 11.48
N THR A 118 14.19 -0.75 10.44
CA THR A 118 12.78 -0.31 10.32
C THR A 118 11.89 -1.50 9.97
N ASP A 119 10.56 -1.40 10.20
CA ASP A 119 9.54 -2.44 9.88
C ASP A 119 9.43 -2.87 8.40
N THR A 120 10.37 -2.45 7.56
CA THR A 120 10.61 -3.04 6.25
C THR A 120 11.11 -4.48 6.42
N PRO A 121 10.46 -5.48 5.79
CA PRO A 121 10.99 -6.83 5.71
C PRO A 121 12.42 -6.80 5.18
N LEU A 122 13.24 -7.74 5.63
CA LEU A 122 14.59 -7.85 5.12
C LEU A 122 14.53 -8.03 3.60
N ARG A 123 15.17 -7.16 2.83
CA ARG A 123 15.16 -7.33 1.38
C ARG A 123 16.08 -8.48 1.02
N VAL A 124 15.49 -9.43 0.33
CA VAL A 124 16.13 -10.61 -0.25
C VAL A 124 16.31 -10.22 -1.72
N SER A 125 17.50 -10.42 -2.30
CA SER A 125 17.72 -10.22 -3.75
C SER A 125 16.65 -11.00 -4.56
N ASP A 126 16.49 -10.75 -5.85
CA ASP A 126 15.71 -11.66 -6.74
C ASP A 126 16.62 -12.49 -7.65
N HIS A 127 17.94 -12.24 -7.60
CA HIS A 127 18.95 -12.90 -8.41
C HIS A 127 19.87 -13.71 -7.48
N TRP A 128 19.64 -15.02 -7.37
CA TRP A 128 20.38 -15.86 -6.42
C TRP A 128 21.27 -16.89 -7.11
N PRO A 129 22.48 -17.14 -6.58
CA PRO A 129 23.40 -18.11 -7.15
C PRO A 129 22.87 -19.54 -7.03
N PRO A 130 23.25 -20.47 -7.93
CA PRO A 130 22.87 -21.87 -7.80
C PRO A 130 23.51 -22.50 -6.55
N SER A 131 22.84 -23.52 -6.00
CA SER A 131 23.45 -24.43 -5.03
C SER A 131 24.63 -25.16 -5.69
N ASN A 132 25.82 -25.04 -5.11
CA ASN A 132 27.04 -25.63 -5.65
C ASN A 132 27.45 -26.86 -4.85
N GLU A 133 27.98 -27.86 -5.52
CA GLU A 133 28.45 -29.10 -4.88
C GLU A 133 29.83 -28.87 -4.24
N LEU A 134 29.94 -29.15 -2.94
CA LEU A 134 31.19 -29.15 -2.18
C LEU A 134 31.88 -30.53 -2.25
N ASP A 135 31.07 -31.58 -2.15
CA ASP A 135 31.44 -32.98 -2.26
C ASP A 135 30.19 -33.77 -2.71
N THR A 136 30.36 -35.03 -3.09
CA THR A 136 29.28 -35.90 -3.59
C THR A 136 28.12 -35.92 -2.59
N GLY A 137 26.98 -35.34 -2.96
CA GLY A 137 25.80 -35.27 -2.10
C GLY A 137 25.87 -34.23 -0.97
N LEU A 138 26.88 -33.35 -0.96
CA LEU A 138 26.99 -32.23 -0.04
C LEU A 138 27.01 -30.92 -0.83
N THR A 139 26.00 -30.08 -0.65
CA THR A 139 25.85 -28.84 -1.42
C THR A 139 25.81 -27.61 -0.52
N LEU A 140 26.23 -26.48 -1.07
CA LEU A 140 26.25 -25.19 -0.39
C LEU A 140 25.45 -24.17 -1.22
N THR A 141 24.45 -23.57 -0.58
CA THR A 141 23.61 -22.53 -1.19
C THR A 141 23.93 -21.19 -0.53
N PRO A 142 24.52 -20.23 -1.26
CA PRO A 142 24.72 -18.87 -0.73
C PRO A 142 23.37 -18.16 -0.57
N LEU A 143 23.28 -17.35 0.48
CA LEU A 143 22.10 -16.59 0.84
C LEU A 143 22.46 -15.11 1.01
N ASP A 144 21.97 -14.24 0.11
CA ASP A 144 22.33 -12.83 0.03
C ASP A 144 21.23 -11.90 0.58
N PHE A 145 21.57 -11.04 1.54
CA PHE A 145 20.62 -10.09 2.14
C PHE A 145 21.00 -8.63 1.86
N ASP A 146 20.03 -7.81 1.48
CA ASP A 146 20.20 -6.38 1.21
C ASP A 146 19.98 -5.57 2.50
N CYS A 147 21.08 -5.24 3.18
CA CYS A 147 21.12 -4.48 4.44
C CYS A 147 21.42 -3.00 4.18
N SER A 148 20.66 -2.06 4.77
CA SER A 148 20.66 -0.66 4.33
C SER A 148 21.84 0.24 4.75
N THR A 149 22.74 -0.16 5.64
CA THR A 149 24.06 0.49 5.96
C THR A 149 24.65 -0.14 7.24
N PRO A 150 25.99 -0.18 7.46
CA PRO A 150 27.08 0.37 6.62
C PRO A 150 27.57 -0.58 5.51
N SER A 151 28.43 -0.05 4.63
CA SER A 151 29.00 -0.67 3.42
C SER A 151 29.97 -1.84 3.63
N ASP A 152 30.30 -2.19 4.88
CA ASP A 152 31.16 -3.33 5.24
C ASP A 152 30.30 -4.55 5.59
N TRP A 153 29.66 -5.14 4.58
CA TRP A 153 28.70 -6.25 4.66
C TRP A 153 29.22 -7.56 5.28
N GLN A 154 30.18 -7.64 6.20
CA GLN A 154 30.72 -8.93 6.70
C GLN A 154 29.68 -9.94 7.25
N LEU A 155 28.39 -9.59 7.28
CA LEU A 155 27.25 -10.41 7.63
C LEU A 155 26.22 -10.65 6.50
N SER A 156 26.41 -10.22 5.24
CA SER A 156 25.33 -10.32 4.22
C SER A 156 25.26 -11.64 3.44
N GLN A 157 26.29 -12.49 3.47
CA GLN A 157 26.20 -13.87 2.98
C GLN A 157 26.09 -14.85 4.13
N ARG A 158 24.96 -15.56 4.16
CA ARG A 158 24.82 -16.83 4.87
C ARG A 158 24.98 -17.95 3.85
N TYR A 159 25.29 -19.14 4.32
CA TYR A 159 25.36 -20.34 3.49
C TYR A 159 24.49 -21.40 4.13
N LEU A 160 23.57 -21.94 3.35
CA LEU A 160 22.82 -23.14 3.70
C LEU A 160 23.58 -24.35 3.17
N LEU A 161 24.17 -25.11 4.07
CA LEU A 161 24.75 -26.42 3.80
C LEU A 161 23.63 -27.45 3.78
N ILE A 162 23.59 -28.27 2.73
CA ILE A 162 22.60 -29.32 2.53
C ILE A 162 23.35 -30.63 2.27
N ASP A 163 23.25 -31.54 3.22
CA ASP A 163 23.77 -32.90 3.13
C ASP A 163 22.65 -33.86 2.77
N GLN A 164 22.73 -34.42 1.57
CA GLN A 164 21.77 -35.35 0.99
C GLN A 164 22.39 -36.73 0.73
N ARG A 165 23.52 -37.04 1.39
CA ARG A 165 24.17 -38.36 1.29
C ARG A 165 23.31 -39.48 1.86
N ASP A 166 22.42 -39.16 2.80
CA ASP A 166 21.23 -39.95 3.12
C ASP A 166 19.97 -39.20 2.64
N PRO A 167 19.41 -39.58 1.46
CA PRO A 167 18.21 -38.95 0.93
C PRO A 167 16.96 -39.08 1.81
N GLN A 168 16.91 -40.05 2.74
CA GLN A 168 15.76 -40.21 3.64
C GLN A 168 15.85 -39.26 4.84
N HIS A 169 17.07 -38.86 5.22
CA HIS A 169 17.34 -38.00 6.37
C HIS A 169 18.34 -36.90 6.01
N PRO A 170 17.96 -35.95 5.13
CA PRO A 170 18.82 -34.84 4.75
C PRO A 170 19.15 -33.99 5.98
N LEU A 171 20.41 -33.60 6.12
CA LEU A 171 20.91 -32.78 7.23
C LEU A 171 21.24 -31.39 6.72
N LEU A 172 20.98 -30.38 7.55
CA LEU A 172 21.13 -28.98 7.20
C LEU A 172 22.02 -28.25 8.21
N ALA A 173 22.79 -27.30 7.73
CA ALA A 173 23.48 -26.34 8.59
C ALA A 173 23.51 -24.96 7.98
N ILE A 174 23.57 -23.95 8.83
CA ILE A 174 23.63 -22.55 8.40
C ILE A 174 24.90 -21.92 8.90
N SER A 175 25.59 -21.21 8.01
CA SER A 175 26.76 -20.44 8.38
C SER A 175 26.38 -19.17 9.13
N HIS A 176 27.17 -18.78 10.11
CA HIS A 176 27.22 -17.46 10.70
C HIS A 176 28.65 -16.95 10.65
N ARG A 177 28.86 -15.78 10.06
CA ARG A 177 30.17 -15.14 10.00
C ARG A 177 30.38 -14.34 11.28
N GLN A 178 31.48 -14.62 12.00
CA GLN A 178 31.80 -13.92 13.25
C GLN A 178 32.55 -12.60 13.00
N ASP A 179 33.46 -12.60 12.00
CA ASP A 179 34.24 -11.43 11.59
C ASP A 179 34.75 -11.57 10.14
N LEU A 180 35.71 -10.71 9.73
CA LEU A 180 36.31 -10.75 8.39
C LEU A 180 36.91 -12.11 8.01
N SER A 181 37.30 -12.90 8.99
CA SER A 181 38.17 -14.06 8.88
C SER A 181 37.56 -15.35 9.42
N GLN A 182 36.50 -15.29 10.24
CA GLN A 182 35.94 -16.47 10.90
C GLN A 182 34.49 -16.75 10.52
N MET A 183 34.18 -18.02 10.26
CA MET A 183 32.83 -18.49 9.94
C MET A 183 32.52 -19.77 10.70
N THR A 184 31.30 -19.88 11.19
CA THR A 184 30.84 -21.03 11.96
C THR A 184 29.60 -21.59 11.33
N PHE A 185 29.49 -22.90 11.18
CA PHE A 185 28.25 -23.55 10.76
C PHE A 185 27.50 -24.08 11.98
N THR A 186 26.19 -23.86 12.04
CA THR A 186 25.32 -24.40 13.08
C THR A 186 24.40 -25.45 12.47
N PRO A 187 24.50 -26.72 12.88
CA PRO A 187 23.56 -27.76 12.45
C PRO A 187 22.13 -27.42 12.88
N LEU A 188 21.15 -27.71 12.01
CA LEU A 188 19.72 -27.56 12.32
C LEU A 188 19.08 -28.83 12.87
N GLN A 189 19.85 -29.91 12.93
CA GLN A 189 19.49 -31.21 13.48
C GLN A 189 20.71 -31.79 14.23
N PRO A 190 20.51 -32.76 15.13
CA PRO A 190 21.61 -33.54 15.68
C PRO A 190 22.42 -34.21 14.58
N ILE A 191 23.75 -34.20 14.70
CA ILE A 191 24.68 -34.85 13.78
C ILE A 191 25.71 -35.65 14.57
N SER A 192 26.31 -36.68 13.95
CA SER A 192 27.45 -37.39 14.53
C SER A 192 28.73 -36.57 14.42
N GLU A 193 29.71 -36.89 15.26
CA GLU A 193 31.05 -36.28 15.18
C GLU A 193 31.69 -36.52 13.81
N ASP A 194 31.54 -37.74 13.26
CA ASP A 194 32.04 -38.09 11.93
C ASP A 194 31.42 -37.22 10.82
N THR A 195 30.10 -37.02 10.85
CA THR A 195 29.43 -36.13 9.89
C THR A 195 29.95 -34.70 10.01
N GLY A 196 30.14 -34.21 11.24
CA GLY A 196 30.71 -32.89 11.50
C GLY A 196 32.13 -32.73 10.95
N GLN A 197 33.00 -33.73 11.13
CA GLN A 197 34.36 -33.73 10.58
C GLN A 197 34.36 -33.74 9.06
N GLN A 198 33.49 -34.54 8.43
CA GLN A 198 33.34 -34.57 6.97
C GLN A 198 32.89 -33.23 6.41
N TRP A 199 31.93 -32.56 7.08
CA TRP A 199 31.50 -31.22 6.69
C TRP A 199 32.65 -30.21 6.78
N LEU A 200 33.41 -30.21 7.89
CA LEU A 200 34.55 -29.32 8.07
C LEU A 200 35.63 -29.55 7.00
N GLN A 201 35.95 -30.82 6.72
CA GLN A 201 36.93 -31.18 5.69
C GLN A 201 36.49 -30.64 4.31
N ALA A 202 35.22 -30.84 3.93
CA ALA A 202 34.70 -30.35 2.65
C ALA A 202 34.71 -28.82 2.57
N LEU A 203 34.26 -28.13 3.63
CA LEU A 203 34.21 -26.66 3.68
C LEU A 203 35.61 -26.02 3.63
N GLN A 204 36.61 -26.67 4.22
CA GLN A 204 38.00 -26.18 4.26
C GLN A 204 38.78 -26.43 2.96
N THR A 205 38.18 -27.10 1.96
CA THR A 205 38.81 -27.25 0.63
C THR A 205 38.87 -25.94 -0.16
N PHE A 206 38.06 -24.93 0.23
CA PHE A 206 37.92 -23.62 -0.42
C PHE A 206 37.90 -23.68 -1.96
N PRO A 207 36.87 -24.30 -2.57
CA PRO A 207 36.70 -24.27 -4.02
C PRO A 207 36.72 -22.84 -4.55
N ARG A 208 37.17 -22.62 -5.80
CA ARG A 208 37.34 -21.26 -6.37
C ARG A 208 36.09 -20.37 -6.30
N TRP A 209 34.91 -20.98 -6.32
CA TRP A 209 33.60 -20.32 -6.23
C TRP A 209 33.18 -20.02 -4.78
N PHE A 210 33.73 -20.72 -3.79
CA PHE A 210 33.43 -20.52 -2.37
C PHE A 210 34.47 -19.58 -1.75
N ARG A 211 34.08 -18.31 -1.57
CA ARG A 211 34.94 -17.27 -0.97
C ARG A 211 34.32 -16.75 0.32
N PRO A 212 34.40 -17.50 1.43
CA PRO A 212 33.72 -17.14 2.68
C PRO A 212 34.30 -15.89 3.36
N PHE A 213 35.52 -15.48 3.00
CA PHE A 213 36.23 -14.35 3.60
C PHE A 213 36.60 -13.31 2.54
N THR A 214 36.36 -12.05 2.87
CA THR A 214 36.77 -10.89 2.05
C THR A 214 38.27 -10.60 2.17
N GLN A 215 38.90 -10.96 3.30
CA GLN A 215 40.35 -10.94 3.52
C GLN A 215 40.79 -12.13 4.39
N GLY A 216 41.92 -12.76 4.06
CA GLY A 216 42.52 -13.85 4.87
C GLY A 216 42.04 -15.28 4.57
N LYS A 217 42.51 -16.24 5.38
CA LYS A 217 42.13 -17.67 5.39
C LYS A 217 41.84 -18.12 6.83
N GLY A 218 40.89 -17.46 7.50
CA GLY A 218 40.60 -17.85 8.89
C GLY A 218 39.75 -19.12 8.98
N PRO A 219 39.52 -19.63 10.19
CA PRO A 219 38.92 -20.95 10.41
C PRO A 219 37.43 -20.98 10.03
N ILE A 220 37.03 -22.11 9.45
CA ILE A 220 35.63 -22.55 9.43
C ILE A 220 35.46 -23.53 10.59
N THR A 221 34.50 -23.26 11.48
CA THR A 221 34.20 -24.09 12.66
C THR A 221 32.75 -24.58 12.63
N LEU A 222 32.41 -25.50 13.52
CA LEU A 222 31.07 -26.07 13.66
C LEU A 222 30.60 -25.91 15.10
N ASN A 223 29.42 -25.32 15.28
CA ASN A 223 28.75 -25.28 16.58
C ASN A 223 28.13 -26.63 16.89
N ALA A 224 27.98 -26.93 18.18
CA ALA A 224 27.12 -28.02 18.61
C ALA A 224 25.66 -27.72 18.21
N TYR A 225 24.90 -28.76 17.84
CA TYR A 225 23.46 -28.65 17.71
C TYR A 225 22.85 -28.24 19.06
N ALA A 226 22.16 -27.10 19.10
CA ALA A 226 21.35 -26.72 20.24
C ALA A 226 19.93 -27.26 20.04
N SER A 227 19.47 -28.13 20.95
CA SER A 227 18.07 -28.57 20.94
C SER A 227 17.14 -27.37 21.03
N ALA A 228 16.07 -27.37 20.23
CA ALA A 228 15.05 -26.33 20.32
C ALA A 228 14.52 -26.21 21.76
N ALA A 229 14.35 -24.98 22.23
CA ALA A 229 13.75 -24.72 23.54
C ALA A 229 12.36 -25.38 23.62
N SER A 230 12.05 -26.01 24.75
CA SER A 230 10.74 -26.64 24.92
C SER A 230 9.63 -25.58 24.88
N PRO A 231 8.43 -25.91 24.38
CA PRO A 231 7.31 -24.96 24.39
C PRO A 231 7.02 -24.36 25.77
N GLU A 232 7.23 -25.13 26.84
CA GLU A 232 7.07 -24.67 28.22
C GLU A 232 8.16 -23.68 28.64
N SER A 233 9.41 -23.88 28.21
CA SER A 233 10.50 -22.94 28.49
C SER A 233 10.25 -21.60 27.78
N ILE A 234 9.89 -21.65 26.49
CA ILE A 234 9.55 -20.46 25.70
C ILE A 234 8.38 -19.70 26.33
N TRP A 235 7.37 -20.44 26.79
CA TRP A 235 6.22 -19.86 27.50
C TRP A 235 6.63 -19.18 28.81
N LYS A 236 7.47 -19.82 29.62
CA LYS A 236 7.96 -19.26 30.89
C LYS A 236 8.75 -17.97 30.67
N GLU A 237 9.60 -17.94 29.64
CA GLU A 237 10.36 -16.75 29.26
C GLU A 237 9.44 -15.61 28.81
N PHE A 238 8.49 -15.90 27.92
CA PHE A 238 7.49 -14.92 27.50
C PHE A 238 6.70 -14.33 28.68
N ARG A 239 6.31 -15.18 29.65
CA ARG A 239 5.63 -14.73 30.87
C ARG A 239 6.49 -13.84 31.74
N ALA A 240 7.78 -14.15 31.86
CA ALA A 240 8.72 -13.32 32.61
C ALA A 240 8.88 -11.93 31.95
N LEU A 241 8.99 -11.88 30.61
CA LEU A 241 9.05 -10.62 29.86
C LEU A 241 7.79 -9.78 30.05
N HIS A 242 6.60 -10.40 29.97
CA HIS A 242 5.34 -9.69 30.23
C HIS A 242 5.30 -9.10 31.65
N GLU A 243 5.69 -9.86 32.66
CA GLU A 243 5.66 -9.41 34.07
C GLU A 243 6.66 -8.28 34.34
N GLN A 244 7.87 -8.39 33.78
CA GLN A 244 8.87 -7.32 33.81
C GLN A 244 8.31 -6.05 33.15
N LEU A 245 7.72 -6.17 31.97
CA LEU A 245 7.08 -5.07 31.28
C LEU A 245 5.97 -4.45 32.11
N ARG A 246 5.06 -5.27 32.68
CA ARG A 246 3.92 -4.81 33.48
C ARG A 246 4.35 -3.90 34.63
N SER A 247 5.42 -4.27 35.33
CA SER A 247 5.94 -3.54 36.49
C SER A 247 6.84 -2.34 36.15
N ALA A 248 7.40 -2.26 34.94
CA ALA A 248 8.33 -1.20 34.56
C ALA A 248 7.66 0.18 34.43
N LYS A 249 8.36 1.25 34.85
CA LYS A 249 7.93 2.64 34.62
C LYS A 249 8.16 3.08 33.18
N ASP A 250 9.38 2.89 32.67
CA ASP A 250 9.71 3.05 31.25
C ASP A 250 9.61 1.68 30.59
N LYS A 251 8.66 1.53 29.65
CA LYS A 251 8.42 0.27 28.96
C LYS A 251 9.44 -0.01 27.86
N ARG A 252 10.13 1.01 27.32
CA ARG A 252 10.96 0.90 26.12
C ARG A 252 12.04 -0.20 26.19
N PRO A 253 12.81 -0.34 27.28
CA PRO A 253 13.80 -1.41 27.38
C PRO A 253 13.17 -2.81 27.39
N GLY A 254 12.04 -2.98 28.09
CA GLY A 254 11.34 -4.26 28.13
C GLY A 254 10.68 -4.60 26.79
N ILE A 255 10.19 -3.61 26.06
CA ILE A 255 9.62 -3.85 24.72
C ILE A 255 10.72 -4.32 23.78
N ARG A 256 11.91 -3.71 23.86
CA ARG A 256 13.09 -4.16 23.10
C ARG A 256 13.45 -5.62 23.38
N GLN A 257 13.34 -6.08 24.62
CA GLN A 257 13.56 -7.49 24.96
C GLN A 257 12.48 -8.40 24.36
N VAL A 258 11.22 -7.94 24.30
CA VAL A 258 10.16 -8.69 23.62
C VAL A 258 10.38 -8.75 22.10
N GLU A 259 10.83 -7.67 21.49
CA GLU A 259 11.23 -7.67 20.07
C GLU A 259 12.36 -8.69 19.83
N ASP A 260 13.37 -8.71 20.70
CA ASP A 260 14.49 -9.65 20.60
C ASP A 260 14.03 -11.10 20.76
N PHE A 261 13.10 -11.34 21.68
CA PHE A 261 12.46 -12.64 21.86
C PHE A 261 11.67 -13.07 20.61
N PHE A 262 10.93 -12.17 19.97
CA PHE A 262 10.21 -12.48 18.73
C PHE A 262 11.08 -12.54 17.47
N ALA A 263 12.31 -12.02 17.51
CA ALA A 263 13.27 -12.19 16.42
C ALA A 263 13.80 -13.63 16.34
N VAL A 264 13.64 -14.44 17.40
CA VAL A 264 14.09 -15.85 17.45
C VAL A 264 12.95 -16.84 17.71
N HIS A 265 11.77 -16.36 18.10
CA HIS A 265 10.57 -17.17 18.30
C HIS A 265 9.38 -16.65 17.48
N ASP A 266 8.76 -17.51 16.68
CA ASP A 266 7.57 -17.12 15.91
C ASP A 266 6.40 -16.83 16.85
N VAL A 267 6.00 -15.56 16.91
CA VAL A 267 4.83 -15.09 17.68
C VAL A 267 3.56 -15.93 17.43
N ARG A 268 3.42 -16.54 16.23
CA ARG A 268 2.27 -17.36 15.85
C ARG A 268 2.30 -18.77 16.45
N SER A 269 3.46 -19.27 16.87
CA SER A 269 3.65 -20.64 17.39
C SER A 269 3.80 -20.71 18.91
N ILE A 270 4.01 -19.57 19.58
CA ILE A 270 4.18 -19.53 21.03
C ILE A 270 2.86 -19.87 21.72
N ALA A 271 2.86 -20.86 22.61
CA ALA A 271 1.75 -21.14 23.52
C ALA A 271 0.38 -21.31 22.83
N THR A 272 0.33 -22.03 21.70
CA THR A 272 -0.89 -22.21 20.88
C THR A 272 -2.10 -22.70 21.66
N GLU A 273 -1.88 -23.54 22.68
CA GLU A 273 -2.94 -24.12 23.53
C GLU A 273 -3.31 -23.26 24.75
N ARG A 274 -2.59 -22.15 25.02
CA ARG A 274 -2.78 -21.33 26.23
C ARG A 274 -3.78 -20.20 25.96
N ARG A 275 -4.97 -20.28 26.58
CA ARG A 275 -6.02 -19.26 26.44
C ARG A 275 -5.63 -17.86 26.93
N GLU A 276 -4.67 -17.75 27.84
CA GLU A 276 -4.21 -16.46 28.35
C GLU A 276 -3.24 -15.72 27.41
N TYR A 277 -2.57 -16.41 26.48
CA TYR A 277 -1.56 -15.83 25.61
C TYR A 277 -2.05 -14.59 24.82
N PRO A 278 -3.22 -14.61 24.16
CA PRO A 278 -3.72 -13.43 23.43
C PRO A 278 -3.95 -12.22 24.34
N GLY A 279 -4.33 -12.43 25.61
CA GLY A 279 -4.48 -11.34 26.57
C GLY A 279 -3.14 -10.68 26.91
N LEU A 280 -2.11 -11.48 27.18
CA LEU A 280 -0.78 -10.98 27.50
C LEU A 280 -0.13 -10.28 26.30
N LEU A 281 -0.31 -10.83 25.10
CA LEU A 281 0.19 -10.20 23.87
C LEU A 281 -0.53 -8.88 23.59
N ASN A 282 -1.84 -8.78 23.87
CA ASN A 282 -2.58 -7.53 23.77
C ASN A 282 -2.03 -6.45 24.72
N ASP A 283 -1.71 -6.81 25.96
CA ASP A 283 -1.14 -5.87 26.93
C ASP A 283 0.22 -5.34 26.48
N ILE A 284 1.08 -6.24 26.01
CA ILE A 284 2.39 -5.88 25.45
C ILE A 284 2.21 -4.91 24.28
N ALA A 285 1.34 -5.24 23.33
CA ALA A 285 1.11 -4.39 22.16
C ALA A 285 0.50 -3.03 22.54
N TYR A 286 -0.37 -2.99 23.55
CA TYR A 286 -0.88 -1.74 24.12
C TYR A 286 0.28 -0.90 24.70
N TRP A 287 1.14 -1.47 25.55
CA TRP A 287 2.29 -0.75 26.11
C TRP A 287 3.27 -0.27 25.04
N SER A 288 3.47 -1.04 23.97
CA SER A 288 4.26 -0.63 22.81
C SER A 288 3.64 0.55 22.07
N SER A 289 2.32 0.55 21.88
CA SER A 289 1.60 1.67 21.27
C SER A 289 1.75 2.94 22.10
N GLU A 290 1.58 2.84 23.43
CA GLU A 290 1.75 3.96 24.37
C GLU A 290 3.20 4.48 24.42
N ALA A 291 4.18 3.61 24.16
CA ALA A 291 5.59 3.98 24.04
C ALA A 291 5.94 4.61 22.67
N GLY A 292 4.96 4.80 21.77
CA GLY A 292 5.13 5.37 20.44
C GLY A 292 5.61 4.37 19.37
N GLN A 293 5.72 3.08 19.71
CA GLN A 293 6.16 2.02 18.78
C GLN A 293 4.96 1.43 18.02
N LEU A 294 4.26 2.30 17.28
CA LEU A 294 2.98 1.97 16.62
C LEU A 294 3.14 0.84 15.59
N GLN A 295 4.21 0.87 14.80
CA GLN A 295 4.44 -0.13 13.76
C GLN A 295 4.80 -1.50 14.35
N THR A 296 5.63 -1.54 15.39
CA THR A 296 5.96 -2.77 16.14
C THR A 296 4.70 -3.45 16.70
N ALA A 297 3.79 -2.67 17.29
CA ALA A 297 2.62 -3.17 18.01
C ALA A 297 1.55 -3.78 17.10
N ARG A 298 1.39 -3.26 15.88
CA ARG A 298 0.27 -3.61 14.99
C ARG A 298 0.20 -5.11 14.64
N PRO A 299 1.28 -5.79 14.22
CA PRO A 299 1.24 -7.23 13.94
C PRO A 299 0.90 -8.07 15.18
N TRP A 300 1.29 -7.62 16.37
CA TRP A 300 0.97 -8.33 17.62
C TRP A 300 -0.53 -8.24 17.93
N LEU A 301 -1.17 -7.09 17.74
CA LEU A 301 -2.62 -6.95 17.87
C LEU A 301 -3.38 -7.80 16.83
N LYS A 302 -2.87 -7.88 15.59
CA LYS A 302 -3.44 -8.80 14.59
C LYS A 302 -3.34 -10.26 15.04
N GLU A 303 -2.25 -10.66 15.72
CA GLU A 303 -2.07 -12.04 16.19
C GLU A 303 -3.05 -12.37 17.30
N VAL A 304 -3.29 -11.40 18.18
CA VAL A 304 -4.33 -11.51 19.18
C VAL A 304 -5.69 -11.77 18.52
N LEU A 305 -6.09 -10.97 17.53
CA LEU A 305 -7.38 -11.16 16.85
C LEU A 305 -7.44 -12.44 16.02
N ARG A 306 -6.32 -12.91 15.47
CA ARG A 306 -6.24 -14.21 14.78
C ARG A 306 -6.55 -15.38 15.73
N ARG A 307 -6.09 -15.31 16.99
CA ARG A 307 -6.30 -16.35 18.00
C ARG A 307 -7.59 -16.19 18.81
N ASP A 308 -7.97 -14.96 19.10
CA ASP A 308 -9.13 -14.59 19.91
C ASP A 308 -9.90 -13.43 19.25
N PRO A 309 -10.66 -13.70 18.16
CA PRO A 309 -11.46 -12.69 17.47
C PRO A 309 -12.50 -12.00 18.39
N GLY A 310 -12.87 -12.62 19.52
CA GLY A 310 -13.80 -12.06 20.48
C GLY A 310 -13.18 -11.03 21.45
N ARG A 311 -11.87 -10.77 21.35
CA ARG A 311 -11.14 -9.89 22.26
C ARG A 311 -11.40 -8.41 21.97
N MET A 312 -12.53 -7.93 22.47
CA MET A 312 -12.98 -6.54 22.35
C MET A 312 -11.90 -5.47 22.60
N PRO A 313 -11.05 -5.53 23.66
CA PRO A 313 -10.02 -4.51 23.88
C PRO A 313 -9.02 -4.35 22.73
N THR A 314 -8.78 -5.43 21.97
CA THR A 314 -7.81 -5.43 20.87
C THR A 314 -8.31 -4.62 19.67
N TYR A 315 -9.61 -4.59 19.39
CA TYR A 315 -10.18 -3.69 18.37
C TYR A 315 -9.98 -2.23 18.72
N LEU A 316 -10.15 -1.87 20.00
CA LEU A 316 -9.89 -0.51 20.47
C LEU A 316 -8.40 -0.15 20.35
N ASN A 317 -7.51 -1.04 20.80
CA ASN A 317 -6.07 -0.82 20.71
C ASN A 317 -5.60 -0.67 19.26
N LEU A 318 -6.12 -1.50 18.35
CA LEU A 318 -5.79 -1.42 16.93
C LEU A 318 -6.34 -0.14 16.29
N ALA A 319 -7.57 0.26 16.65
CA ALA A 319 -8.18 1.49 16.18
C ALA A 319 -7.43 2.74 16.66
N ASP A 320 -7.06 2.79 17.94
CA ASP A 320 -6.27 3.88 18.51
C ASP A 320 -4.87 3.96 17.87
N LEU A 321 -4.24 2.81 17.61
CA LEU A 321 -2.96 2.71 16.91
C LEU A 321 -3.06 3.26 15.49
N ASP A 322 -3.99 2.74 14.68
CA ASP A 322 -4.19 3.20 13.30
C ASP A 322 -4.57 4.69 13.28
N TRP A 323 -5.39 5.17 14.23
CA TRP A 323 -5.68 6.59 14.37
C TRP A 323 -4.44 7.43 14.66
N ALA A 324 -3.57 6.98 15.57
CA ALA A 324 -2.33 7.69 15.90
C ALA A 324 -1.37 7.78 14.70
N ILE A 325 -1.32 6.75 13.84
CA ILE A 325 -0.54 6.79 12.59
C ILE A 325 -1.16 7.79 11.61
N TYR A 326 -2.49 7.75 11.42
CA TYR A 326 -3.20 8.69 10.56
C TYR A 326 -2.93 10.16 10.95
N GLN A 327 -2.90 10.46 12.26
CA GLN A 327 -2.59 11.82 12.73
C GLN A 327 -1.17 12.30 12.37
N GLN A 328 -0.23 11.39 12.14
CA GLN A 328 1.12 11.74 11.67
C GLN A 328 1.18 11.95 10.15
N ARG A 329 0.23 11.39 9.40
CA ARG A 329 0.18 11.38 7.93
C ARG A 329 -1.27 11.45 7.44
N THR A 330 -1.91 12.61 7.58
CA THR A 330 -3.35 12.78 7.33
C THR A 330 -3.79 12.60 5.87
N LEU A 331 -2.85 12.43 4.95
CA LEU A 331 -3.10 12.21 3.53
C LEU A 331 -2.97 10.73 3.16
N ASP A 332 -2.57 9.89 4.11
CA ASP A 332 -2.58 8.43 4.03
C ASP A 332 -3.85 7.88 4.70
N ASN A 333 -4.90 7.71 3.88
CA ASN A 333 -6.24 7.34 4.35
C ASN A 333 -6.36 5.86 4.76
N ILE A 334 -5.33 5.04 4.53
CA ILE A 334 -5.29 3.62 4.92
C ILE A 334 -5.56 3.47 6.41
N HIS A 335 -4.83 4.24 7.21
CA HIS A 335 -4.90 4.19 8.65
C HIS A 335 -6.21 4.78 9.18
N GLN A 336 -6.78 5.78 8.50
CA GLN A 336 -8.09 6.33 8.84
C GLN A 336 -9.20 5.29 8.67
N GLY A 337 -9.25 4.62 7.51
CA GLY A 337 -10.26 3.58 7.23
C GLY A 337 -10.23 2.45 8.25
N ARG A 338 -9.03 1.94 8.55
CA ARG A 338 -8.82 0.90 9.58
C ARG A 338 -9.23 1.34 10.97
N ALA A 339 -8.89 2.58 11.36
CA ALA A 339 -9.23 3.11 12.66
C ALA A 339 -10.75 3.23 12.86
N ILE A 340 -11.43 3.85 11.90
CA ILE A 340 -12.89 4.03 11.94
C ILE A 340 -13.60 2.67 12.02
N GLU A 341 -13.21 1.70 11.20
CA GLU A 341 -13.78 0.36 11.26
C GLU A 341 -13.56 -0.32 12.62
N GLY A 342 -12.34 -0.26 13.15
CA GLY A 342 -12.02 -0.82 14.47
C GLY A 342 -12.85 -0.19 15.59
N TYR A 343 -13.09 1.13 15.53
CA TYR A 343 -13.98 1.82 16.47
C TYR A 343 -15.44 1.37 16.35
N ARG A 344 -15.94 1.12 15.13
CA ARG A 344 -17.30 0.58 14.92
C ARG A 344 -17.44 -0.82 15.49
N VAL A 345 -16.51 -1.72 15.16
CA VAL A 345 -16.51 -3.10 15.70
C VAL A 345 -16.46 -3.09 17.23
N TYR A 346 -15.57 -2.28 17.81
CA TYR A 346 -15.51 -2.11 19.27
C TYR A 346 -16.83 -1.59 19.85
N CYS A 347 -17.43 -0.58 19.22
CA CYS A 347 -18.71 -0.03 19.64
C CYS A 347 -19.83 -1.08 19.60
N GLY A 348 -19.97 -1.82 18.48
CA GLY A 348 -20.98 -2.85 18.30
C GLY A 348 -20.86 -3.97 19.33
N LEU A 349 -19.64 -4.46 19.59
CA LEU A 349 -19.37 -5.45 20.62
C LEU A 349 -19.76 -4.95 22.03
N ARG A 350 -19.57 -3.65 22.32
CA ARG A 350 -19.96 -3.06 23.61
C ARG A 350 -21.46 -2.92 23.76
N LEU A 351 -22.16 -2.48 22.71
CA LEU A 351 -23.62 -2.43 22.72
C LEU A 351 -24.22 -3.81 22.97
N GLN A 352 -23.70 -4.86 22.33
CA GLN A 352 -24.12 -6.24 22.55
C GLN A 352 -23.97 -6.68 24.01
N ARG A 353 -22.90 -6.23 24.67
CA ARG A 353 -22.63 -6.53 26.10
C ARG A 353 -23.26 -5.51 27.06
N GLN A 354 -24.14 -4.63 26.58
CA GLN A 354 -24.80 -3.58 27.36
C GLN A 354 -23.81 -2.67 28.10
N MET A 355 -22.66 -2.39 27.48
CA MET A 355 -21.59 -1.56 28.03
C MET A 355 -21.67 -0.14 27.47
N SER A 356 -21.26 0.83 28.28
CA SER A 356 -21.11 2.21 27.81
C SER A 356 -19.96 2.36 26.80
N ILE A 357 -20.20 3.20 25.80
CA ILE A 357 -19.20 3.54 24.79
C ILE A 357 -18.35 4.72 25.32
N PRO A 358 -17.01 4.60 25.35
CA PRO A 358 -16.16 5.72 25.77
C PRO A 358 -16.41 6.96 24.90
N PRO A 359 -16.51 8.18 25.48
CA PRO A 359 -16.76 9.41 24.71
C PRO A 359 -15.77 9.64 23.57
N ARG A 360 -14.50 9.25 23.76
CA ARG A 360 -13.48 9.33 22.71
C ARG A 360 -13.83 8.49 21.47
N VAL A 361 -14.45 7.32 21.65
CA VAL A 361 -14.85 6.45 20.52
C VAL A 361 -16.00 7.10 19.75
N LEU A 362 -16.98 7.66 20.46
CA LEU A 362 -18.08 8.43 19.85
C LEU A 362 -17.56 9.62 19.06
N GLN A 363 -16.62 10.39 19.64
CA GLN A 363 -15.98 11.51 18.98
C GLN A 363 -15.24 11.09 17.70
N ARG A 364 -14.50 9.97 17.73
CA ARG A 364 -13.78 9.43 16.56
C ARG A 364 -14.72 8.97 15.46
N LEU A 365 -15.89 8.45 15.83
CA LEU A 365 -16.95 8.07 14.89
C LEU A 365 -17.83 9.25 14.44
N GLY A 366 -17.63 10.45 14.99
CA GLY A 366 -18.47 11.61 14.70
C GLY A 366 -19.90 11.49 15.23
N LEU A 367 -20.11 10.70 16.29
CA LEU A 367 -21.42 10.38 16.85
C LEU A 367 -21.68 11.15 18.15
N ASN A 368 -22.91 11.63 18.32
CA ASN A 368 -23.37 12.19 19.60
C ASN A 368 -23.79 11.09 20.59
N ALA A 369 -24.31 9.97 20.08
CA ALA A 369 -24.71 8.81 20.86
C ALA A 369 -24.49 7.53 20.05
N ALA A 370 -24.12 6.44 20.72
CA ALA A 370 -24.02 5.14 20.06
C ALA A 370 -25.40 4.57 19.77
N ASN A 371 -25.56 3.99 18.59
CA ASN A 371 -26.69 3.16 18.25
C ASN A 371 -26.22 1.98 17.39
N PRO A 372 -27.06 0.93 17.25
CA PRO A 372 -26.63 -0.29 16.58
C PRO A 372 -26.31 -0.10 15.09
N ARG A 373 -26.94 0.88 14.42
CA ARG A 373 -26.71 1.20 13.00
C ARG A 373 -25.32 1.81 12.78
N ASP A 374 -24.97 2.83 13.55
CA ASP A 374 -23.69 3.55 13.39
C ASP A 374 -22.48 2.75 13.91
N CYS A 375 -22.73 1.73 14.73
CA CYS A 375 -21.73 0.82 15.28
C CYS A 375 -21.65 -0.52 14.56
N GLN A 376 -22.15 -0.59 13.32
CA GLN A 376 -22.05 -1.75 12.44
C GLN A 376 -20.71 -1.71 11.65
N ALA A 377 -20.07 -2.87 11.47
CA ALA A 377 -18.89 -2.99 10.60
C ALA A 377 -19.27 -2.81 9.12
N PHE A 378 -18.48 -2.05 8.36
CA PHE A 378 -18.77 -1.69 6.98
C PHE A 378 -17.94 -2.46 5.94
N TRP A 379 -16.82 -3.10 6.30
CA TRP A 379 -16.05 -3.92 5.35
C TRP A 379 -16.81 -5.06 4.65
N PRO A 380 -17.86 -5.68 5.23
CA PRO A 380 -18.72 -6.59 4.47
C PRO A 380 -19.32 -5.97 3.21
N LEU A 381 -19.56 -4.65 3.19
CA LEU A 381 -20.01 -3.94 1.98
C LEU A 381 -18.90 -3.88 0.93
N VAL A 382 -17.66 -3.60 1.34
CA VAL A 382 -16.50 -3.61 0.42
C VAL A 382 -16.31 -5.00 -0.20
N ASP A 383 -16.37 -6.06 0.61
CA ASP A 383 -16.28 -7.45 0.11
C ASP A 383 -17.38 -7.76 -0.93
N ALA A 384 -18.62 -7.31 -0.69
CA ALA A 384 -19.72 -7.49 -1.63
C ALA A 384 -19.51 -6.69 -2.93
N VAL A 385 -18.97 -5.46 -2.82
CA VAL A 385 -18.59 -4.62 -3.96
C VAL A 385 -17.51 -5.31 -4.81
N ASP A 386 -16.45 -5.81 -4.17
CA ASP A 386 -15.35 -6.51 -4.85
C ASP A 386 -15.82 -7.80 -5.54
N ALA A 387 -16.72 -8.54 -4.89
CA ALA A 387 -17.35 -9.72 -5.48
C ALA A 387 -18.31 -9.36 -6.64
N GLY A 388 -18.78 -8.11 -6.71
CA GLY A 388 -19.85 -7.68 -7.60
C GLY A 388 -21.21 -8.28 -7.24
N ASP A 389 -21.42 -8.60 -5.96
CA ASP A 389 -22.67 -9.15 -5.45
C ASP A 389 -23.68 -8.02 -5.22
N LEU A 390 -24.36 -7.61 -6.29
CA LEU A 390 -25.33 -6.52 -6.28
C LEU A 390 -26.44 -6.73 -5.23
N ALA A 391 -26.89 -7.98 -5.05
CA ALA A 391 -27.96 -8.30 -4.11
C ALA A 391 -27.51 -8.10 -2.67
N GLU A 392 -26.28 -8.51 -2.33
CA GLU A 392 -25.71 -8.29 -1.00
C GLU A 392 -25.42 -6.81 -0.75
N VAL A 393 -24.92 -6.07 -1.75
CA VAL A 393 -24.74 -4.61 -1.67
C VAL A 393 -26.07 -3.93 -1.34
N GLN A 394 -27.14 -4.25 -2.08
CA GLN A 394 -28.48 -3.70 -1.82
C GLN A 394 -28.97 -4.02 -0.42
N ARG A 395 -28.79 -5.27 0.03
CA ARG A 395 -29.21 -5.71 1.36
C ARG A 395 -28.46 -4.96 2.48
N LEU A 396 -27.14 -4.78 2.34
CA LEU A 396 -26.30 -4.09 3.32
C LEU A 396 -26.61 -2.59 3.39
N LEU A 397 -26.78 -1.93 2.24
CA LEU A 397 -27.17 -0.51 2.20
C LEU A 397 -28.58 -0.29 2.77
N ALA A 398 -29.52 -1.21 2.49
CA ALA A 398 -30.87 -1.18 3.08
C ALA A 398 -30.88 -1.35 4.61
N SER A 399 -29.82 -1.93 5.22
CA SER A 399 -29.69 -1.97 6.68
C SER A 399 -29.23 -0.65 7.29
N GLY A 400 -28.98 0.37 6.46
CA GLY A 400 -28.61 1.71 6.89
C GLY A 400 -27.10 1.95 6.97
N VAL A 401 -26.27 1.01 6.50
CA VAL A 401 -24.83 1.23 6.29
C VAL A 401 -24.64 2.38 5.30
N SER A 402 -23.73 3.31 5.61
CA SER A 402 -23.39 4.41 4.71
C SER A 402 -22.70 3.87 3.45
N GLY A 403 -22.95 4.47 2.29
CA GLY A 403 -22.14 4.23 1.08
C GLY A 403 -20.71 4.77 1.21
N GLU A 404 -20.49 5.72 2.13
CA GLU A 404 -19.16 6.27 2.45
C GLU A 404 -18.39 5.32 3.38
N VAL A 405 -17.82 4.26 2.78
CA VAL A 405 -17.01 3.24 3.45
C VAL A 405 -15.60 3.26 2.93
N MET A 406 -14.61 3.20 3.83
CA MET A 406 -13.22 2.97 3.48
C MET A 406 -12.81 1.53 3.81
N ALA A 407 -12.17 0.87 2.85
CA ALA A 407 -11.54 -0.42 3.00
C ALA A 407 -10.25 -0.35 3.84
N ASP A 408 -9.69 -1.51 4.16
CA ASP A 408 -8.44 -1.63 4.90
C ASP A 408 -7.20 -1.26 4.08
N ASP A 409 -7.34 -1.05 2.78
CA ASP A 409 -6.31 -0.53 1.88
C ASP A 409 -6.44 0.98 1.63
N GLY A 410 -7.34 1.65 2.35
CA GLY A 410 -7.57 3.09 2.28
C GLY A 410 -8.44 3.56 1.12
N ARG A 411 -8.93 2.66 0.26
CA ARG A 411 -9.84 3.00 -0.84
C ARG A 411 -11.29 3.08 -0.36
N SER A 412 -12.09 3.96 -0.97
CA SER A 412 -13.53 3.97 -0.72
C SER A 412 -14.22 2.80 -1.43
N ALA A 413 -15.36 2.34 -0.93
CA ALA A 413 -16.19 1.33 -1.63
C ALA A 413 -16.53 1.76 -3.07
N LEU A 414 -16.73 3.06 -3.29
CA LEU A 414 -16.93 3.61 -4.64
C LEU A 414 -15.71 3.39 -5.53
N LEU A 415 -14.49 3.61 -5.00
CA LEU A 415 -13.26 3.36 -5.74
C LEU A 415 -13.07 1.87 -6.10
N HIS A 416 -13.47 0.95 -5.22
CA HIS A 416 -13.50 -0.49 -5.50
C HIS A 416 -14.49 -0.85 -6.61
N ALA A 417 -15.71 -0.29 -6.58
CA ALA A 417 -16.70 -0.51 -7.63
C ALA A 417 -16.20 -0.06 -9.02
N LEU A 418 -15.40 1.02 -9.05
CA LEU A 418 -14.77 1.54 -10.25
C LEU A 418 -13.56 0.73 -10.72
N ASP A 419 -12.97 -0.17 -9.95
CA ASP A 419 -11.91 -1.05 -10.47
C ASP A 419 -12.46 -2.03 -11.53
N ALA A 420 -13.61 -2.65 -11.23
CA ALA A 420 -14.20 -3.72 -12.04
C ALA A 420 -15.48 -3.30 -12.80
N PRO A 421 -15.40 -2.23 -13.60
CA PRO A 421 -16.40 -1.15 -13.75
C PRO A 421 -17.87 -1.52 -13.40
N ARG A 422 -18.16 -1.73 -12.11
CA ARG A 422 -19.49 -2.09 -11.60
C ARG A 422 -20.35 -0.84 -11.40
N LEU A 423 -20.75 -0.20 -12.50
CA LEU A 423 -21.43 1.12 -12.46
C LEU A 423 -22.81 1.09 -11.78
N ASP A 424 -23.47 -0.06 -11.78
CA ASP A 424 -24.71 -0.33 -11.03
C ASP A 424 -24.48 -0.27 -9.51
N ILE A 425 -23.43 -0.93 -9.03
CA ILE A 425 -23.00 -0.87 -7.62
C ILE A 425 -22.52 0.54 -7.27
N ALA A 426 -21.73 1.17 -8.15
CA ALA A 426 -21.27 2.54 -7.94
C ALA A 426 -22.44 3.52 -7.77
N ARG A 427 -23.51 3.37 -8.58
CA ARG A 427 -24.73 4.19 -8.46
C ARG A 427 -25.40 4.01 -7.10
N LEU A 428 -25.58 2.76 -6.66
CA LEU A 428 -26.18 2.47 -5.34
C LEU A 428 -25.37 3.08 -4.19
N LEU A 429 -24.04 3.02 -4.27
CA LEU A 429 -23.17 3.62 -3.25
C LEU A 429 -23.37 5.14 -3.17
N LEU A 430 -23.46 5.82 -4.31
CA LEU A 430 -23.73 7.26 -4.38
C LEU A 430 -25.12 7.63 -3.82
N GLU A 431 -26.15 6.86 -4.19
CA GLU A 431 -27.52 7.02 -3.67
C GLU A 431 -27.58 6.87 -2.13
N HIS A 432 -26.62 6.12 -1.56
CA HIS A 432 -26.47 5.92 -0.13
C HIS A 432 -25.34 6.74 0.52
N GLY A 433 -24.93 7.83 -0.13
CA GLY A 433 -24.09 8.86 0.47
C GLY A 433 -22.58 8.69 0.29
N ALA A 434 -22.13 7.78 -0.58
CA ALA A 434 -20.74 7.78 -1.00
C ALA A 434 -20.38 9.11 -1.68
N HIS A 435 -19.21 9.65 -1.36
CA HIS A 435 -18.71 10.88 -1.94
C HIS A 435 -17.78 10.59 -3.11
N THR A 436 -17.81 11.51 -4.08
CA THR A 436 -16.97 11.41 -5.27
C THR A 436 -15.69 12.24 -5.19
N SER A 437 -15.57 13.05 -4.13
CA SER A 437 -14.41 13.91 -3.84
C SER A 437 -13.42 13.22 -2.92
N GLY A 438 -12.17 13.68 -2.94
CA GLY A 438 -11.13 13.19 -2.04
C GLY A 438 -10.00 12.47 -2.77
N LEU A 439 -8.94 12.21 -2.00
CA LEU A 439 -7.69 11.67 -2.54
C LEU A 439 -7.49 10.23 -2.08
N TYR A 440 -7.08 9.37 -3.00
CA TYR A 440 -6.47 8.10 -2.70
C TYR A 440 -5.05 8.08 -3.24
N ASN A 441 -4.08 7.82 -2.37
CA ASN A 441 -2.65 7.90 -2.69
C ASN A 441 -2.34 9.17 -3.49
N TRP A 442 -2.72 10.32 -2.91
CA TRP A 442 -2.47 11.64 -3.46
C TRP A 442 -3.23 11.99 -4.75
N THR A 443 -4.07 11.09 -5.27
CA THR A 443 -4.73 11.17 -6.59
C THR A 443 -6.25 11.25 -6.44
N THR A 444 -6.92 12.04 -7.28
CA THR A 444 -8.40 12.18 -7.29
C THR A 444 -9.10 10.97 -7.89
N LEU A 445 -10.36 10.75 -7.50
CA LEU A 445 -11.21 9.69 -8.05
C LEU A 445 -11.38 9.80 -9.57
N ALA A 446 -11.55 11.02 -10.10
CA ALA A 446 -11.63 11.30 -11.53
C ALA A 446 -10.37 10.83 -12.27
N THR A 447 -9.19 11.18 -11.75
CA THR A 447 -7.91 10.79 -12.36
C THR A 447 -7.69 9.28 -12.31
N LEU A 448 -8.07 8.62 -11.21
CA LEU A 448 -7.99 7.17 -11.10
C LEU A 448 -8.95 6.46 -12.09
N ALA A 449 -10.19 6.94 -12.21
CA ALA A 449 -11.15 6.43 -13.19
C ALA A 449 -10.65 6.60 -14.63
N MET A 450 -10.10 7.79 -14.95
CA MET A 450 -9.50 8.08 -16.26
C MET A 450 -8.38 7.09 -16.61
N ARG A 451 -7.44 6.85 -15.68
CA ARG A 451 -6.30 5.94 -15.90
C ARG A 451 -6.75 4.49 -16.12
N ARG A 452 -7.80 4.05 -15.41
CA ARG A 452 -8.40 2.71 -15.61
C ARG A 452 -9.08 2.59 -16.96
N ASP A 453 -9.89 3.57 -17.33
CA ASP A 453 -10.55 3.60 -18.64
C ASP A 453 -9.51 3.60 -19.78
N LEU A 454 -8.40 4.34 -19.64
CA LEU A 454 -7.28 4.33 -20.59
C LEU A 454 -6.50 3.01 -20.62
N GLY A 455 -6.51 2.26 -19.52
CA GLY A 455 -5.93 0.92 -19.43
C GLY A 455 -6.77 -0.12 -20.20
N ASP A 456 -8.10 0.04 -20.18
CA ASP A 456 -9.03 -0.84 -20.88
C ASP A 456 -9.17 -0.48 -22.37
N SER A 457 -9.08 0.82 -22.71
CA SER A 457 -9.21 1.34 -24.08
C SER A 457 -8.35 2.60 -24.28
N PRO A 458 -7.62 2.74 -25.40
CA PRO A 458 -6.88 3.96 -25.70
C PRO A 458 -7.80 5.18 -25.97
N ASP A 459 -9.07 4.95 -26.28
CA ASP A 459 -10.08 6.00 -26.46
C ASP A 459 -10.88 6.19 -25.16
N LEU A 460 -10.57 7.24 -24.42
CA LEU A 460 -11.25 7.62 -23.17
C LEU A 460 -12.75 7.83 -23.35
N SER A 461 -13.22 8.19 -24.56
CA SER A 461 -14.65 8.39 -24.80
C SER A 461 -15.45 7.09 -24.78
N GLN A 462 -14.78 5.94 -24.90
CA GLN A 462 -15.35 4.61 -24.70
C GLN A 462 -15.32 4.17 -23.21
N GLY A 463 -14.63 4.93 -22.36
CA GLY A 463 -14.53 4.70 -20.93
C GLY A 463 -15.85 4.95 -20.21
N GLY A 464 -16.31 3.96 -19.44
CA GLY A 464 -17.55 4.07 -18.68
C GLY A 464 -17.38 4.76 -17.32
N ARG A 465 -16.20 4.67 -16.70
CA ARG A 465 -16.00 5.06 -15.30
C ARG A 465 -15.95 6.57 -15.13
N LEU A 466 -15.09 7.25 -15.89
CA LEU A 466 -14.96 8.69 -15.80
C LEU A 466 -16.26 9.37 -16.24
N LYS A 467 -16.88 8.90 -17.33
CA LYS A 467 -18.18 9.41 -17.78
C LYS A 467 -19.24 9.30 -16.69
N PHE A 468 -19.37 8.12 -16.06
CA PHE A 468 -20.29 7.91 -14.96
C PHE A 468 -20.06 8.87 -13.79
N LEU A 469 -18.80 9.10 -13.41
CA LEU A 469 -18.44 10.04 -12.35
C LEU A 469 -18.84 11.48 -12.69
N ILE A 470 -18.61 11.91 -13.93
CA ILE A 470 -19.00 13.24 -14.41
C ILE A 470 -20.52 13.42 -14.36
N GLU A 471 -21.26 12.43 -14.85
CA GLU A 471 -22.73 12.42 -14.80
C GLU A 471 -23.27 12.38 -13.36
N SER A 472 -22.44 11.90 -12.42
CA SER A 472 -22.73 11.88 -10.98
C SER A 472 -22.31 13.15 -10.23
N GLY A 473 -21.80 14.18 -10.94
CA GLY A 473 -21.47 15.49 -10.37
C GLY A 473 -20.01 15.66 -9.92
N VAL A 474 -19.08 14.78 -10.32
CA VAL A 474 -17.65 14.99 -10.09
C VAL A 474 -17.13 16.22 -10.81
N ALA A 475 -16.39 17.05 -10.09
CA ALA A 475 -15.54 18.07 -10.70
C ALA A 475 -14.36 17.41 -11.42
N VAL A 476 -14.38 17.44 -12.76
CA VAL A 476 -13.29 16.88 -13.59
C VAL A 476 -11.96 17.60 -13.41
N ASP A 477 -11.99 18.78 -12.81
CA ASP A 477 -10.86 19.66 -12.56
C ASP A 477 -10.44 19.68 -11.08
N GLU A 478 -10.97 18.76 -10.26
CA GLU A 478 -10.44 18.56 -8.90
C GLU A 478 -8.94 18.21 -9.00
N PRO A 479 -8.05 19.03 -8.41
CA PRO A 479 -6.63 18.79 -8.48
C PRO A 479 -6.21 17.71 -7.49
N ASP A 480 -5.20 16.93 -7.88
CA ASP A 480 -4.49 16.04 -6.98
C ASP A 480 -3.63 16.84 -5.96
N SER A 481 -2.91 16.15 -5.08
CA SER A 481 -2.09 16.84 -4.06
C SER A 481 -0.97 17.72 -4.61
N GLN A 482 -0.61 17.54 -5.88
CA GLN A 482 0.39 18.31 -6.61
C GLN A 482 -0.24 19.36 -7.53
N GLY A 483 -1.55 19.57 -7.46
CA GLY A 483 -2.25 20.50 -8.33
C GLY A 483 -2.51 19.95 -9.74
N VAL A 484 -2.31 18.65 -9.98
CA VAL A 484 -2.46 18.04 -11.30
C VAL A 484 -3.92 17.64 -11.52
N THR A 485 -4.48 18.02 -12.67
CA THR A 485 -5.84 17.63 -13.09
C THR A 485 -5.82 16.53 -14.16
N PRO A 486 -6.92 15.79 -14.36
CA PRO A 486 -7.08 14.87 -15.49
C PRO A 486 -6.69 15.48 -16.85
N LEU A 487 -7.09 16.74 -17.09
CA LEU A 487 -6.80 17.43 -18.36
C LEU A 487 -5.29 17.69 -18.54
N MET A 488 -4.57 18.05 -17.47
CA MET A 488 -3.12 18.24 -17.50
C MET A 488 -2.39 16.95 -17.89
N GLN A 489 -2.78 15.82 -17.29
CA GLN A 489 -2.16 14.52 -17.61
C GLN A 489 -2.43 14.08 -19.06
N MET A 490 -3.62 14.40 -19.59
CA MET A 490 -3.97 14.11 -20.98
C MET A 490 -3.27 15.04 -21.98
N ALA A 491 -3.07 16.31 -21.60
CA ALA A 491 -2.43 17.32 -22.44
C ALA A 491 -0.99 16.92 -22.83
N GLU A 492 -0.21 16.37 -21.90
CA GLU A 492 1.20 16.01 -22.12
C GLU A 492 1.39 14.90 -23.18
N ASN A 493 0.41 14.00 -23.37
CA ASN A 493 0.56 12.82 -24.22
C ASN A 493 -0.23 12.92 -25.54
N LYS A 494 0.48 12.94 -26.68
CA LYS A 494 -0.12 13.00 -28.03
C LYS A 494 -1.04 11.82 -28.37
N ARG A 495 -0.85 10.65 -27.75
CA ARG A 495 -1.59 9.42 -28.10
C ARG A 495 -3.08 9.48 -27.75
N SER A 496 -3.48 10.43 -26.91
CA SER A 496 -4.82 10.48 -26.35
C SER A 496 -5.63 11.70 -26.80
N LEU A 497 -5.34 12.27 -27.98
CA LEU A 497 -6.00 13.50 -28.44
C LEU A 497 -7.53 13.39 -28.51
N GLN A 498 -8.07 12.25 -28.95
CA GLN A 498 -9.52 12.04 -28.97
C GLN A 498 -10.12 12.07 -27.56
N GLY A 499 -9.46 11.40 -26.61
CA GLY A 499 -9.84 11.43 -25.19
C GLY A 499 -9.69 12.82 -24.58
N PHE A 500 -8.63 13.56 -24.95
CA PHE A 500 -8.43 14.95 -24.56
C PHE A 500 -9.57 15.84 -25.06
N SER A 501 -9.91 15.72 -26.35
CA SER A 501 -11.00 16.46 -26.98
C SER A 501 -12.35 16.13 -26.35
N TRP A 502 -12.56 14.88 -25.94
CA TRP A 502 -13.76 14.46 -25.22
C TRP A 502 -13.82 15.07 -23.82
N LEU A 503 -12.73 15.04 -23.06
CA LEU A 503 -12.64 15.61 -21.71
C LEU A 503 -12.83 17.14 -21.75
N LEU A 504 -12.32 17.80 -22.79
CA LEU A 504 -12.44 19.25 -22.98
C LEU A 504 -13.90 19.73 -23.18
N LYS A 505 -14.84 18.83 -23.51
CA LYS A 505 -16.26 19.17 -23.67
C LYS A 505 -16.97 19.44 -22.34
N TYR A 506 -16.39 19.01 -21.22
CA TYR A 506 -16.98 19.21 -19.91
C TYR A 506 -16.52 20.54 -19.29
N PRO A 507 -17.39 21.25 -18.53
CA PRO A 507 -17.01 22.47 -17.83
C PRO A 507 -15.85 22.23 -16.87
N GLN A 508 -14.77 22.98 -17.03
CA GLN A 508 -13.57 22.87 -16.19
C GLN A 508 -12.73 24.14 -16.27
N ASN A 509 -11.97 24.41 -15.21
CA ASN A 509 -11.00 25.49 -15.19
C ASN A 509 -9.68 25.06 -15.89
N LEU A 510 -9.42 25.65 -17.06
CA LEU A 510 -8.22 25.37 -17.87
C LEU A 510 -6.93 25.96 -17.29
N ASP A 511 -7.07 26.89 -16.33
CA ASP A 511 -5.97 27.70 -15.79
C ASP A 511 -5.56 27.26 -14.38
N LEU A 512 -6.04 26.11 -13.91
CA LEU A 512 -5.52 25.48 -12.70
C LEU A 512 -4.02 25.22 -12.83
N ARG A 513 -3.32 25.25 -11.70
CA ARG A 513 -1.86 25.29 -11.66
C ARG A 513 -1.29 24.23 -10.74
N THR A 514 -0.26 23.53 -11.20
CA THR A 514 0.48 22.59 -10.36
C THR A 514 1.17 23.32 -9.19
N ALA A 515 1.27 22.65 -8.04
CA ALA A 515 1.80 23.22 -6.81
C ALA A 515 3.30 23.57 -6.90
N ARG A 516 4.05 22.88 -7.76
CA ARG A 516 5.50 23.04 -7.88
C ARG A 516 5.87 24.23 -8.76
N ASP A 517 5.50 24.16 -10.03
CA ASP A 517 6.00 25.05 -11.09
C ASP A 517 4.88 25.89 -11.72
N GLY A 518 3.65 25.75 -11.19
CA GLY A 518 2.50 26.52 -11.61
C GLY A 518 2.04 26.19 -13.03
N GLU A 519 2.27 24.95 -13.47
CA GLU A 519 2.01 24.45 -14.83
C GLU A 519 0.50 24.29 -15.04
N THR A 520 0.01 24.71 -16.20
CA THR A 520 -1.38 24.54 -16.64
C THR A 520 -1.49 23.40 -17.65
N ALA A 521 -2.72 23.02 -18.04
CA ALA A 521 -2.91 22.09 -19.16
C ALA A 521 -2.28 22.61 -20.46
N LEU A 522 -2.29 23.93 -20.68
CA LEU A 522 -1.65 24.56 -21.84
C LEU A 522 -0.13 24.40 -21.82
N TYR A 523 0.50 24.58 -20.64
CA TYR A 523 1.93 24.32 -20.46
C TYR A 523 2.26 22.85 -20.72
N GLN A 524 1.50 21.90 -20.17
CA GLN A 524 1.75 20.47 -20.36
C GLN A 524 1.62 20.04 -21.82
N ALA A 525 0.59 20.53 -22.52
CA ALA A 525 0.41 20.28 -23.96
C ALA A 525 1.61 20.81 -24.76
N PHE A 526 2.08 22.02 -24.44
CA PHE A 526 3.26 22.58 -25.04
C PHE A 526 4.51 21.73 -24.72
N SER A 527 4.75 21.39 -23.46
CA SER A 527 5.90 20.60 -22.98
C SER A 527 6.00 19.23 -23.67
N GLY A 528 4.87 18.51 -23.76
CA GLY A 528 4.74 17.25 -24.50
C GLY A 528 4.74 17.37 -26.03
N SER A 529 4.87 18.59 -26.56
CA SER A 529 4.80 18.91 -28.00
C SER A 529 3.48 18.46 -28.66
N ASN A 530 2.40 18.44 -27.88
CA ASN A 530 1.04 18.10 -28.32
C ASN A 530 0.34 19.36 -28.87
N TYR A 531 0.80 19.83 -30.03
CA TYR A 531 0.34 21.08 -30.63
C TYR A 531 -1.15 21.10 -30.95
N GLU A 532 -1.75 19.95 -31.25
CA GLU A 532 -3.19 19.83 -31.45
C GLU A 532 -3.95 20.12 -30.15
N ALA A 533 -3.50 19.58 -29.00
CA ALA A 533 -4.06 19.94 -27.70
C ALA A 533 -3.82 21.42 -27.35
N VAL A 534 -2.65 21.98 -27.69
CA VAL A 534 -2.39 23.44 -27.54
C VAL A 534 -3.41 24.27 -28.31
N GLN A 535 -3.65 23.95 -29.59
CA GLN A 535 -4.64 24.64 -30.42
C GLN A 535 -6.05 24.53 -29.84
N GLN A 536 -6.44 23.35 -29.35
CA GLN A 536 -7.73 23.14 -28.71
C GLN A 536 -7.88 23.94 -27.41
N LEU A 537 -6.85 24.01 -26.58
CA LEU A 537 -6.86 24.80 -25.33
C LEU A 537 -6.95 26.30 -25.60
N ILE A 538 -6.21 26.80 -26.59
CA ILE A 538 -6.30 28.20 -27.04
C ILE A 538 -7.71 28.49 -27.56
N ALA A 539 -8.28 27.61 -28.38
CA ALA A 539 -9.64 27.75 -28.90
C ALA A 539 -10.69 27.69 -27.78
N ALA A 540 -10.44 26.91 -26.72
CA ALA A 540 -11.29 26.81 -25.54
C ALA A 540 -11.09 27.98 -24.53
N GLY A 541 -10.19 28.91 -24.81
CA GLY A 541 -10.00 30.13 -24.01
C GLY A 541 -9.05 29.99 -22.84
N ALA A 542 -8.09 29.05 -22.88
CA ALA A 542 -7.04 28.98 -21.87
C ALA A 542 -6.25 30.30 -21.79
N ASN A 543 -5.87 30.72 -20.58
CA ASN A 543 -5.15 31.97 -20.36
C ASN A 543 -3.71 31.87 -20.88
N LEU A 544 -3.40 32.68 -21.89
CA LEU A 544 -2.10 32.71 -22.56
C LEU A 544 -1.04 33.52 -21.78
N ASN A 545 -1.48 34.28 -20.77
CA ASN A 545 -0.70 35.31 -20.09
C ASN A 545 -0.27 34.89 -18.67
N LEU A 546 -0.05 33.59 -18.49
CA LEU A 546 0.48 33.01 -17.25
C LEU A 546 2.01 32.90 -17.31
N SER A 547 2.64 32.97 -16.13
CA SER A 547 4.08 32.85 -15.94
C SER A 547 4.42 31.55 -15.21
N TYR A 548 5.33 30.78 -15.78
CA TYR A 548 5.72 29.43 -15.33
C TYR A 548 7.12 29.42 -14.74
N GLY A 549 7.34 28.56 -13.75
CA GLY A 549 8.63 28.44 -13.08
C GLY A 549 8.61 28.95 -11.65
N ARG A 550 9.62 28.51 -10.89
CA ARG A 550 9.75 28.76 -9.46
C ARG A 550 11.07 29.46 -9.19
N GLY A 551 11.05 30.34 -8.20
CA GLY A 551 12.26 30.89 -7.59
C GLY A 551 12.20 32.39 -7.47
N THR A 552 13.21 32.93 -6.79
CA THR A 552 13.42 34.36 -6.68
C THR A 552 14.87 34.68 -7.01
N CYS A 553 15.08 35.74 -7.77
CA CYS A 553 16.39 36.33 -8.00
C CYS A 553 16.37 37.73 -7.39
N TYR A 554 17.27 38.02 -6.44
CA TYR A 554 17.25 39.28 -5.67
C TYR A 554 15.88 39.62 -5.07
N ASN A 555 15.21 38.63 -4.47
CA ASN A 555 13.83 38.72 -3.96
C ASN A 555 12.75 39.10 -4.99
N GLN A 556 13.05 39.08 -6.29
CA GLN A 556 12.06 39.21 -7.37
C GLN A 556 11.65 37.82 -7.87
N PRO A 557 10.36 37.57 -8.14
CA PRO A 557 9.90 36.31 -8.73
C PRO A 557 10.64 36.01 -10.04
N VAL A 558 10.90 34.75 -10.33
CA VAL A 558 11.38 34.30 -11.64
C VAL A 558 10.29 33.46 -12.30
N GLY A 559 9.99 33.74 -13.57
CA GLY A 559 9.10 32.91 -14.36
C GLY A 559 9.02 33.36 -15.82
N GLU A 560 8.74 32.42 -16.71
CA GLU A 560 8.70 32.62 -18.15
C GLU A 560 7.27 32.52 -18.67
N SER A 561 6.93 33.36 -19.66
CA SER A 561 5.66 33.21 -20.38
C SER A 561 5.73 32.04 -21.36
N LEU A 562 4.56 31.59 -21.83
CA LEU A 562 4.51 30.58 -22.91
C LEU A 562 5.19 31.08 -24.19
N LEU A 563 5.14 32.39 -24.50
CA LEU A 563 5.86 32.97 -25.64
C LEU A 563 7.38 32.81 -25.49
N THR A 564 7.92 33.11 -24.31
CA THR A 564 9.36 32.94 -24.01
C THR A 564 9.74 31.47 -24.12
N LEU A 565 8.94 30.57 -23.55
CA LEU A 565 9.17 29.12 -23.62
C LEU A 565 9.15 28.61 -25.06
N VAL A 566 8.22 29.08 -25.90
CA VAL A 566 8.14 28.71 -27.34
C VAL A 566 9.38 29.21 -28.09
N ALA A 567 9.83 30.44 -27.81
CA ALA A 567 11.05 30.99 -28.39
C ALA A 567 12.30 30.21 -27.96
N ASP A 568 12.29 29.64 -26.75
CA ASP A 568 13.41 28.88 -26.20
C ASP A 568 13.45 27.40 -26.63
N LYS A 569 12.30 26.82 -26.99
CA LYS A 569 12.15 25.37 -27.13
C LYS A 569 12.94 24.68 -28.26
N THR A 570 13.55 25.39 -29.22
CA THR A 570 14.53 24.77 -30.13
C THR A 570 15.50 25.77 -30.76
N ALA A 571 16.80 25.54 -30.53
CA ALA A 571 17.90 26.07 -31.34
C ALA A 571 18.03 25.27 -32.65
N ALA A 572 18.41 25.94 -33.73
CA ALA A 572 18.43 25.46 -35.11
C ALA A 572 19.20 24.14 -35.41
N ASP A 573 19.93 23.54 -34.45
CA ASP A 573 21.01 22.58 -34.75
C ASP A 573 20.98 21.24 -33.99
N ALA A 574 19.96 20.92 -33.16
CA ALA A 574 20.00 19.69 -32.35
C ALA A 574 19.24 18.51 -32.96
N LYS A 575 19.91 17.36 -33.05
CA LYS A 575 19.44 16.03 -33.51
C LYS A 575 18.31 15.44 -32.62
N ALA A 576 17.17 16.11 -32.51
CA ALA A 576 15.95 15.60 -31.86
C ALA A 576 14.75 15.80 -32.81
N PRO A 577 14.36 14.79 -33.60
CA PRO A 577 13.43 14.98 -34.71
C PRO A 577 11.97 14.82 -34.26
N TYR A 578 11.36 15.83 -33.64
CA TYR A 578 9.91 15.80 -33.37
C TYR A 578 9.17 17.15 -33.44
N VAL A 579 9.87 18.28 -33.56
CA VAL A 579 9.27 19.63 -33.65
C VAL A 579 10.07 20.47 -34.64
N SER A 580 9.42 21.01 -35.68
CA SER A 580 10.10 21.87 -36.66
C SER A 580 10.15 23.35 -36.23
N GLN A 581 11.09 24.12 -36.77
CA GLN A 581 11.09 25.59 -36.62
C GLN A 581 9.77 26.22 -37.09
N GLN A 582 9.16 25.64 -38.13
CA GLN A 582 7.86 26.07 -38.65
C GLN A 582 6.74 25.85 -37.64
N ASP A 583 6.71 24.71 -36.93
CA ASP A 583 5.67 24.42 -35.93
C ASP A 583 5.74 25.40 -34.76
N THR A 584 6.95 25.70 -34.26
CA THR A 584 7.15 26.67 -33.18
C THR A 584 6.88 28.10 -33.64
N LEU A 585 7.22 28.46 -34.88
CA LEU A 585 6.87 29.77 -35.46
C LEU A 585 5.35 29.91 -35.61
N ALA A 586 4.68 28.88 -36.09
CA ALA A 586 3.23 28.84 -36.24
C ALA A 586 2.53 28.97 -34.88
N LEU A 587 3.00 28.23 -33.87
CA LEU A 587 2.49 28.36 -32.51
C LEU A 587 2.74 29.76 -31.93
N PHE A 588 3.95 30.31 -32.08
CA PHE A 588 4.28 31.65 -31.60
C PHE A 588 3.40 32.73 -32.23
N THR A 589 3.18 32.63 -33.55
CA THR A 589 2.28 33.50 -34.30
C THR A 589 0.85 33.36 -33.79
N LEU A 590 0.36 32.13 -33.62
CA LEU A 590 -0.98 31.85 -33.11
C LEU A 590 -1.19 32.43 -31.69
N LEU A 591 -0.20 32.32 -30.81
CA LEU A 591 -0.29 32.88 -29.47
C LEU A 591 -0.48 34.41 -29.50
N LEU A 592 0.33 35.12 -30.30
CA LEU A 592 0.20 36.57 -30.47
C LEU A 592 -1.14 36.96 -31.13
N GLU A 593 -1.58 36.23 -32.15
CA GLU A 593 -2.89 36.39 -32.80
C GLU A 593 -4.05 36.26 -31.80
N LYS A 594 -3.88 35.43 -30.78
CA LYS A 594 -4.89 35.15 -29.75
C LYS A 594 -4.71 35.98 -28.48
N GLY A 595 -3.84 36.98 -28.51
CA GLY A 595 -3.71 37.96 -27.44
C GLY A 595 -2.72 37.58 -26.33
N ALA A 596 -1.75 36.71 -26.63
CA ALA A 596 -0.62 36.51 -25.73
C ALA A 596 0.19 37.81 -25.61
N ASP A 597 0.42 38.24 -24.37
CA ASP A 597 1.13 39.46 -24.02
C ASP A 597 2.64 39.16 -23.92
N PRO A 598 3.47 39.74 -24.81
CA PRO A 598 4.91 39.51 -24.80
C PRO A 598 5.64 40.16 -23.62
N THR A 599 4.93 40.88 -22.76
CA THR A 599 5.47 41.47 -21.53
C THR A 599 5.32 40.58 -20.29
N VAL A 600 4.71 39.40 -20.43
CA VAL A 600 4.57 38.43 -19.34
C VAL A 600 5.91 37.73 -19.05
N GLY A 601 6.21 37.54 -17.77
CA GLY A 601 7.40 36.86 -17.29
C GLY A 601 8.47 37.84 -16.80
N GLN A 602 9.44 37.32 -16.05
CA GLN A 602 10.56 38.08 -15.52
C GLN A 602 11.67 37.15 -15.04
N HIS A 603 12.90 37.62 -15.13
CA HIS A 603 14.08 36.95 -14.61
C HIS A 603 15.04 37.99 -14.02
N CYS A 604 15.17 38.01 -12.68
CA CYS A 604 15.93 39.04 -11.96
C CYS A 604 15.42 40.45 -12.32
N GLU A 605 16.31 41.37 -12.72
CA GLU A 605 15.96 42.73 -13.15
C GLU A 605 15.33 42.78 -14.55
N LYS A 606 15.40 41.69 -15.32
CA LYS A 606 14.86 41.63 -16.67
C LYS A 606 13.38 41.32 -16.61
N LYS A 607 12.56 42.17 -17.22
CA LYS A 607 11.10 42.03 -17.23
C LYS A 607 10.59 41.79 -18.65
N GLY A 608 9.60 40.91 -18.75
CA GLY A 608 8.72 40.74 -19.89
C GLY A 608 9.42 40.69 -21.25
N TYR A 609 9.20 41.75 -22.03
CA TYR A 609 9.61 41.88 -23.42
C TYR A 609 11.12 41.65 -23.63
N THR A 610 11.96 42.14 -22.72
CA THR A 610 13.42 41.97 -22.80
C THR A 610 13.82 40.50 -22.69
N LEU A 611 13.15 39.75 -21.80
CA LEU A 611 13.41 38.32 -21.62
C LEU A 611 13.04 37.52 -22.89
N LEU A 612 11.93 37.88 -23.53
CA LEU A 612 11.51 37.29 -24.79
C LEU A 612 12.50 37.58 -25.93
N LEU A 613 12.95 38.83 -26.08
CA LEU A 613 13.95 39.20 -27.09
C LEU A 613 15.26 38.43 -26.91
N GLU A 614 15.70 38.23 -25.66
CA GLU A 614 16.89 37.43 -25.37
C GLU A 614 16.71 35.96 -25.76
N ALA A 615 15.56 35.36 -25.49
CA ALA A 615 15.27 33.98 -25.90
C ALA A 615 15.29 33.83 -27.43
N ILE A 616 14.67 34.79 -28.14
CA ILE A 616 14.67 34.85 -29.61
C ILE A 616 16.11 34.99 -30.15
N ALA A 617 16.89 35.93 -29.62
CA ALA A 617 18.26 36.18 -30.05
C ALA A 617 19.19 34.99 -29.76
N ARG A 618 19.08 34.41 -28.57
CA ARG A 618 19.87 33.23 -28.14
C ARG A 618 19.66 32.04 -29.06
N ASN A 619 18.42 31.81 -29.49
CA ASN A 619 18.06 30.70 -30.38
C ASN A 619 18.06 31.07 -31.88
N LYS A 620 18.51 32.29 -32.23
CA LYS A 620 18.60 32.81 -33.61
C LYS A 620 17.27 32.75 -34.38
N ARG A 621 16.17 33.09 -33.71
CA ARG A 621 14.79 33.03 -34.25
C ARG A 621 14.35 34.35 -34.91
N GLU A 622 15.09 34.76 -35.95
CA GLU A 622 14.78 36.00 -36.69
C GLU A 622 13.35 36.00 -37.28
N ASP A 623 12.85 34.81 -37.63
CA ASP A 623 11.47 34.57 -38.04
C ASP A 623 10.45 35.01 -36.98
N MET A 624 10.68 34.65 -35.71
CA MET A 624 9.82 35.06 -34.58
C MET A 624 9.96 36.56 -34.27
N LEU A 625 11.16 37.14 -34.46
CA LEU A 625 11.36 38.59 -34.28
C LEU A 625 10.51 39.39 -35.28
N GLN A 626 10.49 38.98 -36.55
CA GLN A 626 9.67 39.63 -37.57
C GLN A 626 8.17 39.51 -37.28
N VAL A 627 7.73 38.38 -36.74
CA VAL A 627 6.34 38.21 -36.30
C VAL A 627 6.05 39.14 -35.13
N LEU A 628 6.89 39.14 -34.09
CA LEU A 628 6.71 39.98 -32.89
C LEU A 628 6.59 41.46 -33.23
N GLN A 629 7.42 41.98 -34.14
CA GLN A 629 7.39 43.38 -34.59
C GLN A 629 6.06 43.78 -35.27
N ARG A 630 5.31 42.82 -35.85
CA ARG A 630 3.99 43.10 -36.43
C ARG A 630 2.91 43.32 -35.37
N TYR A 631 3.04 42.63 -34.23
CA TYR A 631 2.07 42.69 -33.12
C TYR A 631 2.44 43.76 -32.08
N VAL A 632 3.72 44.04 -31.89
CA VAL A 632 4.24 45.09 -30.99
C VAL A 632 5.29 45.95 -31.73
N PRO A 633 4.85 46.89 -32.59
CA PRO A 633 5.76 47.66 -33.45
C PRO A 633 6.63 48.69 -32.71
N THR A 634 6.29 49.02 -31.47
CA THR A 634 7.09 49.87 -30.58
C THR A 634 7.33 49.14 -29.28
N ALA A 635 8.59 48.84 -28.94
CA ALA A 635 8.94 48.32 -27.63
C ALA A 635 8.36 49.24 -26.55
N PRO A 636 7.64 48.72 -25.52
CA PRO A 636 7.17 49.55 -24.44
C PRO A 636 8.37 50.24 -23.79
N ALA A 637 8.30 51.57 -23.62
CA ALA A 637 9.37 52.36 -23.01
C ALA A 637 9.66 51.77 -21.62
N GLY A 638 10.90 51.28 -21.45
CA GLY A 638 11.34 50.50 -20.28
C GLY A 638 11.36 51.27 -18.98
#